data_AF-A0A8K0Q0E3-F1
#
_entry.id   AF-A0A8K0Q0E3-F1
#
_cell.length_a   1.000
_cell.length_b   1.000
_cell.length_c   1.000
_cell.angle_alpha   90.00
_cell.angle_beta   90.00
_cell.angle_gamma   90.00
#
_symmetry.space_group_name_H-M   'P 1'
#
loop_
_entity.id
_entity.type
_entity.pdbx_description
1 polymer ?
#
loop_
_entity_poly.entity_id
_entity_poly.type
_entity_poly.pdbx_seq_one_letter_code
_entity_poly.pdbx_strand_id
1 'polypeptide(L)'
;MANTPVVKLLKQLMEIPSISEEEHEIGVFLARYLKSLNYTVELIPIAPNSDRCNVYAYLGDSRKARTLLTSHMDTVPPHIPFSIKGDTIFGRGACDDKGPLAAQIIALEELRAEGATKAGDVSLLFVVGEEKGGPGMLAANDMNLTWEAVIFGEPTEGKLATGHKGHYVFELFATVSLLEELGALELPTSELLGPTTFHCGKINGGVAYNVIAAEASALCGIRVAAGLASIEKKVSEVVRKYPEITLKKSFAYPETLLDHQLQGKAILHSPLSYQSVVTNMPANLAEIPAHPRDEAFAITADFIADRDPKKVSLGAGVYRDENSKPWVLPRFEPFLSVARQLILGQYDDSRSHIVSVQTISGTGANHLGAAFLAEQLKPRHVFISDPTWSNHGLVWEIAAPGVIRKTYPYYKSSTRSLDFEGMTSTLERDAEEGDVIILHACAHNPTGIDPSREQWQALAQLFKRKRLFAFFDSAYQGFATGDVDADAWAVRHFQQVLFDADGVSDTPQGMCIAQSFAKNFGLYGERVGALHLVLPARTPALGSQSQLLRLVRAEISNAPLFGCRIVDTILSNPELRTMWEQDLQTMSGRIKRMRSLLRNEIEKYPDVGDWSHLESQIGMFSYTGLSEEQVLRLREVHHVYLMLNGRASLSGVNEGNVKSIAAAISDVIQYQS
;
A
#
# COMPACT_ATOMS: atom_id res chain seq x y z
N MET A 1 3.53 9.65 26.12
CA MET A 1 2.30 9.86 25.29
C MET A 1 1.01 9.50 26.02
N ALA A 2 0.87 8.31 26.62
CA ALA A 2 -0.38 7.85 27.27
C ALA A 2 -0.97 8.74 28.41
N ASN A 3 -0.30 9.82 28.80
CA ASN A 3 -0.65 10.62 29.98
C ASN A 3 -0.96 12.10 29.70
N THR A 4 -0.98 12.53 28.43
CA THR A 4 -1.34 13.91 28.07
C THR A 4 -2.86 14.13 28.27
N PRO A 5 -3.31 15.37 28.54
CA PRO A 5 -4.73 15.68 28.71
C PRO A 5 -5.60 15.22 27.52
N VAL A 6 -5.12 15.44 26.29
CA VAL A 6 -5.83 15.02 25.06
C VAL A 6 -5.99 13.51 24.97
N VAL A 7 -4.96 12.72 25.30
CA VAL A 7 -5.05 11.26 25.24
C VAL A 7 -5.96 10.72 26.34
N LYS A 8 -5.98 11.36 27.52
CA LYS A 8 -6.91 10.99 28.61
C LYS A 8 -8.36 11.22 28.22
N LEU A 9 -8.68 12.40 27.67
CA LEU A 9 -10.02 12.71 27.20
C LEU A 9 -10.45 11.77 26.06
N LEU A 10 -9.57 11.57 25.07
CA LEU A 10 -9.82 10.65 23.96
C LEU A 10 -10.12 9.23 24.43
N LYS A 11 -9.35 8.72 25.39
CA LYS A 11 -9.60 7.41 26.00
C LYS A 11 -11.00 7.31 26.59
N GLN A 12 -11.41 8.31 27.38
CA GLN A 12 -12.74 8.33 28.00
C GLN A 12 -13.86 8.38 26.95
N LEU A 13 -13.69 9.17 25.89
CA LEU A 13 -14.65 9.27 24.80
C LEU A 13 -14.77 7.96 24.02
N MET A 14 -13.65 7.28 23.78
CA MET A 14 -13.59 6.03 23.03
C MET A 14 -14.04 4.81 23.85
N GLU A 15 -14.02 4.88 25.17
CA GLU A 15 -14.61 3.84 26.04
C GLU A 15 -16.14 3.85 26.01
N ILE A 16 -16.76 4.94 25.56
CA ILE A 16 -18.21 5.05 25.39
C ILE A 16 -18.58 4.65 23.96
N PRO A 17 -19.33 3.56 23.76
CA PRO A 17 -19.89 3.23 22.45
C PRO A 17 -20.78 4.37 21.95
N SER A 18 -20.60 4.74 20.69
CA SER A 18 -21.41 5.76 20.02
C SER A 18 -21.51 5.40 18.54
N ILE A 19 -21.96 4.17 18.27
CA ILE A 19 -22.30 3.81 16.90
C ILE A 19 -23.46 4.70 16.48
N SER A 20 -23.53 5.16 15.22
CA SER A 20 -24.61 6.07 14.81
C SER A 20 -25.99 5.48 15.10
N GLU A 21 -26.83 6.25 15.78
CA GLU A 21 -28.10 5.89 16.47
C GLU A 21 -27.97 5.50 17.96
N GLU A 22 -26.76 5.35 18.49
CA GLU A 22 -26.44 5.00 19.89
C GLU A 22 -25.62 6.10 20.60
N GLU A 23 -25.80 7.38 20.25
CA GLU A 23 -24.94 8.47 20.71
C GLU A 23 -25.34 9.09 22.06
N HIS A 24 -26.40 8.61 22.71
CA HIS A 24 -26.94 9.25 23.92
C HIS A 24 -25.88 9.38 25.03
N GLU A 25 -25.23 8.28 25.39
CA GLU A 25 -24.27 8.24 26.51
C GLU A 25 -23.06 9.15 26.31
N ILE A 26 -22.53 9.23 25.07
CA ILE A 26 -21.39 10.11 24.78
C ILE A 26 -21.80 11.58 24.85
N GLY A 27 -23.01 11.94 24.40
CA GLY A 27 -23.54 13.28 24.54
C GLY A 27 -23.69 13.71 26.01
N VAL A 28 -24.21 12.81 26.85
CA VAL A 28 -24.36 13.06 28.29
C VAL A 28 -22.99 13.16 28.99
N PHE A 29 -22.00 12.36 28.59
CA PHE A 29 -20.63 12.46 29.08
C PHE A 29 -20.00 13.81 28.71
N LEU A 30 -20.03 14.18 27.41
CA LEU A 30 -19.45 15.42 26.92
C LEU A 30 -20.08 16.64 27.59
N ALA A 31 -21.41 16.65 27.76
CA ALA A 31 -22.07 17.77 28.41
C ALA A 31 -21.66 17.92 29.89
N ARG A 32 -21.47 16.81 30.61
CA ARG A 32 -20.95 16.84 31.99
C ARG A 32 -19.48 17.31 32.02
N TYR A 33 -18.66 16.82 31.09
CA TYR A 33 -17.25 17.18 30.98
C TYR A 33 -17.08 18.67 30.69
N LEU A 34 -17.81 19.23 29.72
CA LEU A 34 -17.72 20.65 29.38
C LEU A 34 -18.27 21.56 30.51
N LYS A 35 -19.34 21.14 31.21
CA LYS A 35 -19.81 21.86 32.40
C LYS A 35 -18.76 21.91 33.51
N SER A 36 -17.96 20.85 33.70
CA SER A 36 -16.90 20.85 34.71
C SER A 36 -15.72 21.78 34.37
N LEU A 37 -15.59 22.15 33.09
CA LEU A 37 -14.65 23.17 32.58
C LEU A 37 -15.26 24.58 32.55
N ASN A 38 -16.40 24.80 33.23
CA ASN A 38 -17.13 26.06 33.33
C ASN A 38 -17.69 26.59 31.99
N TYR A 39 -18.07 25.71 31.06
CA TYR A 39 -18.88 26.10 29.91
C TYR A 39 -20.37 26.10 30.25
N THR A 40 -21.11 27.01 29.61
CA THR A 40 -22.55 26.88 29.44
C THR A 40 -22.79 25.85 28.35
N VAL A 41 -23.60 24.82 28.64
CA VAL A 41 -23.81 23.67 27.74
C VAL A 41 -25.29 23.41 27.51
N GLU A 42 -25.63 23.20 26.25
CA GLU A 42 -26.96 22.88 25.77
C GLU A 42 -26.94 21.54 25.02
N LEU A 43 -27.90 20.66 25.34
CA LEU A 43 -28.16 19.44 24.60
C LEU A 43 -29.27 19.72 23.59
N ILE A 44 -28.97 19.58 22.30
CA ILE A 44 -29.91 19.90 21.22
C ILE A 44 -30.41 18.60 20.61
N PRO A 45 -31.67 18.21 20.84
CA PRO A 45 -32.21 16.98 20.29
C PRO A 45 -32.35 17.09 18.77
N ILE A 46 -32.03 16.00 18.05
CA ILE A 46 -32.12 15.98 16.58
C ILE A 46 -33.56 15.93 16.04
N ALA A 47 -34.52 15.64 16.91
CA ALA A 47 -35.95 15.62 16.61
C ALA A 47 -36.76 15.78 17.92
N PRO A 48 -38.04 16.18 17.86
CA PRO A 48 -38.91 16.19 19.03
C PRO A 48 -38.89 14.83 19.75
N ASN A 49 -38.63 14.84 21.06
CA ASN A 49 -38.52 13.65 21.92
C ASN A 49 -37.35 12.70 21.62
N SER A 50 -36.37 13.11 20.81
CA SER A 50 -35.14 12.31 20.63
C SER A 50 -34.23 12.46 21.84
N ASP A 51 -33.68 11.33 22.29
CA ASP A 51 -32.61 11.25 23.29
C ASP A 51 -31.21 11.48 22.68
N ARG A 52 -31.09 11.39 21.35
CA ARG A 52 -29.89 11.73 20.58
C ARG A 52 -29.78 13.25 20.45
N CYS A 53 -28.73 13.80 21.03
CA CYS A 53 -28.54 15.24 21.11
C CYS A 53 -27.15 15.65 20.66
N ASN A 54 -27.06 16.74 19.89
CA ASN A 54 -25.80 17.47 19.76
C ASN A 54 -25.44 18.12 21.11
N VAL A 55 -24.14 18.39 21.30
CA VAL A 55 -23.63 19.10 22.47
C VAL A 55 -23.10 20.45 22.00
N TYR A 56 -23.77 21.53 22.37
CA TYR A 56 -23.31 22.89 22.11
C TYR A 56 -22.81 23.55 23.40
N ALA A 57 -21.60 24.10 23.36
CA ALA A 57 -20.96 24.70 24.53
C ALA A 57 -20.28 26.04 24.20
N TYR A 58 -20.39 26.99 25.13
CA TYR A 58 -19.84 28.34 24.99
C TYR A 58 -19.54 28.95 26.37
N LEU A 59 -18.72 30.00 26.40
CA LEU A 59 -18.35 30.70 27.62
C LEU A 59 -19.30 31.87 27.92
N GLY A 60 -19.79 31.93 29.16
CA GLY A 60 -20.71 32.98 29.63
C GLY A 60 -22.16 32.72 29.24
N ASP A 61 -22.97 33.78 29.25
CA ASP A 61 -24.43 33.68 29.09
C ASP A 61 -24.91 33.88 27.64
N SER A 62 -24.00 34.13 26.70
CA SER A 62 -24.34 34.39 25.30
C SER A 62 -23.98 33.21 24.42
N ARG A 63 -24.98 32.69 23.70
CA ARG A 63 -24.80 31.70 22.63
C ARG A 63 -23.94 32.17 21.46
N LYS A 64 -23.65 33.47 21.34
CA LYS A 64 -22.90 33.98 20.18
C LYS A 64 -21.41 33.78 20.37
N ALA A 65 -20.75 33.25 19.35
CA ALA A 65 -19.30 33.18 19.26
C ALA A 65 -18.83 33.57 17.85
N ARG A 66 -17.60 34.08 17.75
CA ARG A 66 -16.99 34.42 16.46
C ARG A 66 -16.53 33.18 15.71
N THR A 67 -15.96 32.21 16.42
CA THR A 67 -15.42 30.97 15.84
C THR A 67 -16.13 29.74 16.40
N LEU A 68 -16.42 28.78 15.54
CA LEU A 68 -16.91 27.45 15.92
C LEU A 68 -15.80 26.42 15.77
N LEU A 69 -15.59 25.59 16.78
CA LEU A 69 -14.90 24.30 16.63
C LEU A 69 -15.96 23.19 16.63
N THR A 70 -15.91 22.31 15.63
CA THR A 70 -16.91 21.26 15.48
C THR A 70 -16.30 19.95 14.97
N SER A 71 -16.87 18.84 15.43
CA SER A 71 -16.56 17.46 15.11
C SER A 71 -17.81 16.61 15.34
N HIS A 72 -17.88 15.41 14.77
CA HIS A 72 -18.92 14.45 15.15
C HIS A 72 -18.45 13.52 16.28
N MET A 73 -19.42 12.95 16.99
CA MET A 73 -19.17 12.06 18.12
C MET A 73 -19.63 10.62 17.88
N ASP A 74 -20.36 10.38 16.79
CA ASP A 74 -20.74 9.04 16.35
C ASP A 74 -19.64 8.36 15.56
N THR A 75 -19.81 7.05 15.34
CA THR A 75 -18.86 6.18 14.66
C THR A 75 -19.58 5.08 13.89
N VAL A 76 -18.96 4.54 12.85
CA VAL A 76 -19.45 3.29 12.21
C VAL A 76 -19.28 2.04 13.09
N PRO A 77 -20.15 1.01 12.93
CA PRO A 77 -19.95 -0.28 13.59
C PRO A 77 -18.73 -1.05 13.03
N PRO A 78 -18.15 -1.99 13.80
CA PRO A 78 -18.42 -2.25 15.22
C PRO A 78 -17.69 -1.24 16.10
N HIS A 79 -18.09 -1.17 17.37
CA HIS A 79 -17.31 -0.51 18.41
C HIS A 79 -15.96 -1.23 18.58
N ILE A 80 -14.86 -0.49 18.52
CA ILE A 80 -13.51 -1.02 18.75
C ILE A 80 -12.90 -0.20 19.89
N PRO A 81 -12.52 -0.83 21.01
CA PRO A 81 -12.08 -0.12 22.21
C PRO A 81 -10.75 0.60 22.00
N PHE A 82 -10.50 1.61 22.83
CA PHE A 82 -9.24 2.33 22.89
C PHE A 82 -8.08 1.40 23.25
N SER A 83 -7.00 1.48 22.47
CA SER A 83 -5.71 0.90 22.85
C SER A 83 -4.57 1.78 22.32
N ILE A 84 -3.39 1.68 22.96
CA ILE A 84 -2.18 2.38 22.50
C ILE A 84 -1.15 1.32 22.16
N LYS A 85 -0.54 1.40 20.98
CA LYS A 85 0.67 0.63 20.64
C LYS A 85 1.74 1.60 20.17
N GLY A 86 2.81 1.72 20.96
CA GLY A 86 3.86 2.72 20.72
C GLY A 86 3.33 4.14 20.88
N ASP A 87 3.44 4.91 19.80
CA ASP A 87 2.96 6.29 19.66
C ASP A 87 1.57 6.39 19.01
N THR A 88 1.01 5.26 18.59
CA THR A 88 -0.24 5.21 17.84
C THR A 88 -1.41 4.80 18.73
N ILE A 89 -2.51 5.54 18.63
CA ILE A 89 -3.78 5.26 19.30
C ILE A 89 -4.68 4.49 18.32
N PHE A 90 -5.24 3.38 18.79
CA PHE A 90 -6.12 2.50 18.02
C PHE A 90 -7.51 2.47 18.67
N GLY A 91 -8.50 2.21 17.84
CA GLY A 91 -9.91 2.05 18.23
C GLY A 91 -10.81 2.93 17.38
N ARG A 92 -12.10 2.65 17.42
CA ARG A 92 -13.11 3.37 16.64
C ARG A 92 -13.34 4.75 17.30
N GLY A 93 -13.20 5.82 16.54
CA GLY A 93 -13.16 7.19 17.07
C GLY A 93 -11.77 7.80 17.20
N ALA A 94 -10.67 7.02 17.10
CA ALA A 94 -9.32 7.55 17.35
C ALA A 94 -8.91 8.63 16.33
N CYS A 95 -9.21 8.40 15.06
CA CYS A 95 -8.98 9.35 13.97
C CYS A 95 -10.27 10.08 13.60
N ASP A 96 -11.36 9.33 13.54
CA ASP A 96 -12.65 9.71 12.96
C ASP A 96 -13.78 9.40 13.97
N ASP A 97 -14.31 10.38 14.70
CA ASP A 97 -13.78 11.76 14.82
C ASP A 97 -13.63 12.24 16.28
N LYS A 98 -13.57 11.28 17.23
CA LYS A 98 -13.38 11.59 18.67
C LYS A 98 -11.98 12.13 18.97
N GLY A 99 -10.98 11.77 18.17
CA GLY A 99 -9.60 12.28 18.28
C GLY A 99 -9.54 13.80 18.09
N PRO A 100 -9.95 14.30 16.91
CA PRO A 100 -10.05 15.73 16.65
C PRO A 100 -10.97 16.45 17.64
N LEU A 101 -12.09 15.85 18.03
CA LEU A 101 -12.96 16.37 19.08
C LEU A 101 -12.18 16.62 20.39
N ALA A 102 -11.42 15.63 20.87
CA ALA A 102 -10.63 15.76 22.09
C ALA A 102 -9.53 16.82 21.94
N ALA A 103 -8.89 16.88 20.77
CA ALA A 103 -7.84 17.86 20.47
C ALA A 103 -8.38 19.30 20.47
N GLN A 104 -9.55 19.53 19.86
CA GLN A 104 -10.21 20.84 19.84
C GLN A 104 -10.52 21.35 21.25
N ILE A 105 -11.04 20.48 22.13
CA ILE A 105 -11.35 20.85 23.52
C ILE A 105 -10.07 21.22 24.27
N ILE A 106 -9.04 20.38 24.21
CA ILE A 106 -7.81 20.61 24.97
C ILE A 106 -7.05 21.83 24.45
N ALA A 107 -6.98 22.03 23.13
CA ALA A 107 -6.36 23.22 22.55
C ALA A 107 -7.07 24.51 22.99
N LEU A 108 -8.41 24.50 23.07
CA LEU A 108 -9.16 25.65 23.57
C LEU A 108 -8.88 25.91 25.06
N GLU A 109 -8.78 24.86 25.89
CA GLU A 109 -8.43 25.03 27.31
C GLU A 109 -7.01 25.56 27.50
N GLU A 110 -6.04 25.14 26.68
CA GLU A 110 -4.68 25.68 26.69
C GLU A 110 -4.69 27.18 26.33
N LEU A 111 -5.40 27.57 25.27
CA LEU A 111 -5.55 28.98 24.88
C LEU A 111 -6.29 29.81 25.95
N ARG A 112 -7.27 29.23 26.66
CA ARG A 112 -7.94 29.89 27.79
C ARG A 112 -6.98 30.10 28.96
N ALA A 113 -6.16 29.10 29.28
CA ALA A 113 -5.15 29.20 30.34
C ALA A 113 -4.10 30.27 30.06
N GLU A 114 -3.78 30.49 28.79
CA GLU A 114 -2.89 31.56 28.30
C GLU A 114 -3.58 32.94 28.23
N GLY A 115 -4.90 33.00 28.43
CA GLY A 115 -5.68 34.24 28.31
C GLY A 115 -5.88 34.70 26.86
N ALA A 116 -5.67 33.82 25.88
CA ALA A 116 -5.79 34.12 24.46
C ALA A 116 -7.23 34.13 23.94
N THR A 117 -8.20 33.67 24.74
CA THR A 117 -9.63 33.64 24.40
C THR A 117 -10.49 34.19 25.54
N LYS A 118 -11.66 34.76 25.20
CA LYS A 118 -12.67 35.24 26.14
C LYS A 118 -14.08 34.82 25.71
N ALA A 119 -15.06 35.09 26.57
CA ALA A 119 -16.47 34.89 26.25
C ALA A 119 -16.85 35.59 24.93
N GLY A 120 -17.52 34.86 24.05
CA GLY A 120 -17.89 35.32 22.71
C GLY A 120 -16.85 35.08 21.61
N ASP A 121 -15.65 34.57 21.91
CA ASP A 121 -14.67 34.28 20.87
C ASP A 121 -14.90 32.90 20.23
N VAL A 122 -14.99 31.84 21.05
CA VAL A 122 -15.06 30.45 20.57
C VAL A 122 -16.25 29.72 21.18
N SER A 123 -16.97 28.96 20.37
CA SER A 123 -17.96 27.95 20.79
C SER A 123 -17.60 26.57 20.25
N LEU A 124 -18.09 25.53 20.92
CA LEU A 124 -17.93 24.12 20.55
C LEU A 124 -19.29 23.55 20.14
N LEU A 125 -19.36 22.85 19.02
CA LEU A 125 -20.54 22.09 18.62
C LEU A 125 -20.12 20.68 18.23
N PHE A 126 -20.54 19.69 19.02
CA PHE A 126 -20.32 18.28 18.69
C PHE A 126 -21.63 17.65 18.25
N VAL A 127 -21.63 17.01 17.07
CA VAL A 127 -22.86 16.54 16.42
C VAL A 127 -22.98 15.02 16.40
N VAL A 128 -24.22 14.54 16.29
CA VAL A 128 -24.54 13.11 16.17
C VAL A 128 -24.98 12.72 14.76
N GLY A 129 -24.76 11.46 14.39
CA GLY A 129 -25.26 10.85 13.17
C GLY A 129 -24.58 11.30 11.88
N GLU A 130 -23.40 11.92 11.93
CA GLU A 130 -22.66 12.35 10.72
C GLU A 130 -22.54 11.19 9.72
N GLU A 131 -22.13 10.03 10.23
CA GLU A 131 -21.87 8.79 9.48
C GLU A 131 -23.14 8.21 8.82
N LYS A 132 -24.33 8.67 9.25
CA LYS A 132 -25.64 8.31 8.71
C LYS A 132 -26.41 9.52 8.16
N GLY A 133 -25.71 10.40 7.45
CA GLY A 133 -26.32 11.46 6.64
C GLY A 133 -26.55 12.79 7.39
N GLY A 134 -25.89 12.99 8.52
CA GLY A 134 -25.79 14.28 9.19
C GLY A 134 -27.05 14.88 9.83
N PRO A 135 -28.00 14.12 10.42
CA PRO A 135 -29.16 14.67 11.12
C PRO A 135 -28.78 15.62 12.26
N GLY A 136 -27.63 15.41 12.92
CA GLY A 136 -27.12 16.33 13.93
C GLY A 136 -26.83 17.72 13.35
N MET A 137 -26.11 17.80 12.23
CA MET A 137 -25.81 19.09 11.60
C MET A 137 -27.09 19.76 11.04
N LEU A 138 -28.04 18.97 10.53
CA LEU A 138 -29.35 19.50 10.12
C LEU A 138 -30.10 20.15 11.29
N ALA A 139 -30.12 19.50 12.46
CA ALA A 139 -30.73 20.07 13.66
C ALA A 139 -29.98 21.31 14.17
N ALA A 140 -28.67 21.41 13.92
CA ALA A 140 -27.89 22.60 14.28
C ALA A 140 -28.29 23.84 13.46
N ASN A 141 -28.75 23.66 12.21
CA ASN A 141 -29.25 24.77 11.39
C ASN A 141 -30.47 25.46 12.02
N ASP A 142 -31.31 24.71 12.73
CA ASP A 142 -32.51 25.24 13.41
C ASP A 142 -32.16 26.10 14.63
N MET A 143 -30.91 26.11 15.08
CA MET A 143 -30.45 26.96 16.18
C MET A 143 -30.30 28.43 15.78
N ASN A 144 -30.30 28.73 14.47
CA ASN A 144 -30.11 30.07 13.92
C ASN A 144 -28.85 30.78 14.48
N LEU A 145 -27.75 30.02 14.58
CA LEU A 145 -26.44 30.52 14.97
C LEU A 145 -25.64 30.95 13.75
N THR A 146 -24.72 31.88 13.96
CA THR A 146 -23.81 32.38 12.91
C THR A 146 -22.43 32.56 13.51
N TRP A 147 -21.41 32.27 12.70
CA TRP A 147 -20.00 32.39 13.05
C TRP A 147 -19.26 33.11 11.94
N GLU A 148 -18.19 33.82 12.29
CA GLU A 148 -17.24 34.40 11.33
C GLU A 148 -16.34 33.31 10.72
N ALA A 149 -16.02 32.27 11.49
CA ALA A 149 -15.19 31.15 11.05
C ALA A 149 -15.65 29.83 11.70
N VAL A 150 -15.46 28.72 10.99
CA VAL A 150 -15.76 27.37 11.48
C VAL A 150 -14.57 26.47 11.18
N ILE A 151 -14.14 25.70 12.19
CA ILE A 151 -13.08 24.69 12.08
C ILE A 151 -13.72 23.32 12.29
N PHE A 152 -13.72 22.51 11.24
CA PHE A 152 -14.16 21.12 11.28
C PHE A 152 -12.98 20.21 11.64
N GLY A 153 -13.19 19.26 12.56
CA GLY A 153 -12.18 18.29 12.98
C GLY A 153 -11.97 17.14 12.01
N GLU A 154 -12.75 17.06 10.94
CA GLU A 154 -12.73 15.99 9.93
C GLU A 154 -11.32 15.63 9.42
N PRO A 155 -10.99 14.33 9.31
CA PRO A 155 -9.69 13.88 8.82
C PRO A 155 -9.56 14.12 7.30
N THR A 156 -9.00 15.26 6.93
CA THR A 156 -8.76 15.67 5.53
C THR A 156 -7.32 15.43 5.04
N GLU A 157 -6.52 14.67 5.80
CA GLU A 157 -5.07 14.51 5.56
C GLU A 157 -4.31 15.85 5.52
N GLY A 158 -4.83 16.88 6.18
CA GLY A 158 -4.25 18.24 6.16
C GLY A 158 -4.44 18.98 4.84
N LYS A 159 -5.34 18.52 3.96
CA LYS A 159 -5.66 19.16 2.69
C LYS A 159 -6.85 20.11 2.85
N LEU A 160 -6.78 21.27 2.23
CA LEU A 160 -7.93 22.16 2.10
C LEU A 160 -8.92 21.55 1.10
N ALA A 161 -10.12 21.22 1.59
CA ALA A 161 -11.21 20.81 0.71
C ALA A 161 -11.89 22.06 0.13
N THR A 162 -12.10 22.09 -1.18
CA THR A 162 -12.87 23.14 -1.89
C THR A 162 -14.30 22.70 -2.20
N GLY A 163 -14.67 21.50 -1.77
CA GLY A 163 -15.99 20.89 -1.92
C GLY A 163 -15.93 19.38 -1.65
N HIS A 164 -17.08 18.74 -1.59
CA HIS A 164 -17.18 17.28 -1.46
C HIS A 164 -18.23 16.72 -2.41
N LYS A 165 -17.99 15.49 -2.88
CA LYS A 165 -18.99 14.74 -3.65
C LYS A 165 -20.20 14.44 -2.77
N GLY A 166 -21.37 14.50 -3.38
CA GLY A 166 -22.59 13.99 -2.80
C GLY A 166 -22.62 12.47 -2.79
N HIS A 167 -23.73 11.91 -2.33
CA HIS A 167 -23.93 10.47 -2.30
C HIS A 167 -25.37 10.16 -2.68
N TYR A 168 -25.58 9.11 -3.47
CA TYR A 168 -26.88 8.48 -3.67
C TYR A 168 -26.76 6.99 -3.38
N VAL A 169 -27.41 6.54 -2.31
CA VAL A 169 -27.37 5.15 -1.84
C VAL A 169 -28.74 4.51 -1.96
N PHE A 170 -28.78 3.31 -2.53
CA PHE A 170 -30.01 2.56 -2.74
C PHE A 170 -29.73 1.05 -2.73
N GLU A 171 -30.75 0.28 -2.38
CA GLU A 171 -30.74 -1.17 -2.39
C GLU A 171 -31.64 -1.70 -3.50
N LEU A 172 -31.17 -2.71 -4.22
CA LEU A 172 -31.92 -3.43 -5.24
C LEU A 172 -32.30 -4.80 -4.68
N PHE A 173 -33.53 -5.24 -4.89
CA PHE A 173 -34.02 -6.56 -4.52
C PHE A 173 -34.43 -7.35 -5.78
N ALA A 174 -34.06 -8.63 -5.82
CA ALA A 174 -34.11 -9.60 -6.93
C ALA A 174 -32.78 -9.75 -7.70
N THR A 175 -32.82 -9.93 -9.03
CA THR A 175 -31.70 -10.37 -9.86
C THR A 175 -30.60 -9.31 -10.05
N VAL A 176 -29.33 -9.71 -9.97
CA VAL A 176 -28.15 -8.83 -10.12
C VAL A 176 -27.75 -8.51 -11.57
N SER A 177 -28.53 -8.97 -12.56
CA SER A 177 -28.25 -8.76 -13.99
C SER A 177 -28.16 -7.28 -14.41
N LEU A 178 -28.83 -6.38 -13.69
CA LEU A 178 -28.85 -4.95 -14.01
C LEU A 178 -27.60 -4.19 -13.54
N LEU A 179 -26.77 -4.79 -12.67
CA LEU A 179 -25.60 -4.11 -12.09
C LEU A 179 -24.57 -3.70 -13.15
N GLU A 180 -24.43 -4.49 -14.23
CA GLU A 180 -23.57 -4.16 -15.36
C GLU A 180 -24.09 -2.92 -16.10
N GLU A 181 -25.40 -2.81 -16.31
CA GLU A 181 -26.01 -1.65 -16.96
C GLU A 181 -25.87 -0.39 -16.11
N LEU A 182 -26.06 -0.48 -14.78
CA LEU A 182 -25.81 0.63 -13.86
C LEU A 182 -24.34 1.05 -13.83
N GLY A 183 -23.42 0.10 -13.89
CA GLY A 183 -21.99 0.36 -13.94
C GLY A 183 -21.53 1.03 -15.24
N ALA A 184 -22.25 0.82 -16.33
CA ALA A 184 -22.00 1.41 -17.64
C ALA A 184 -22.72 2.76 -17.88
N LEU A 185 -23.48 3.27 -16.90
CA LEU A 185 -24.17 4.55 -17.05
C LEU A 185 -23.16 5.68 -17.27
N GLU A 186 -23.40 6.48 -18.31
CA GLU A 186 -22.75 7.79 -18.44
C GLU A 186 -23.32 8.74 -17.38
N LEU A 187 -22.54 8.99 -16.34
CA LEU A 187 -22.90 9.85 -15.21
C LEU A 187 -22.28 11.25 -15.35
N PRO A 188 -22.96 12.31 -14.86
CA PRO A 188 -22.44 13.67 -14.94
C PRO A 188 -21.08 13.81 -14.23
N THR A 189 -20.22 14.69 -14.73
CA THR A 189 -18.91 14.99 -14.13
C THR A 189 -18.85 16.44 -13.67
N SER A 190 -17.95 16.72 -12.75
CA SER A 190 -17.63 18.08 -12.30
C SER A 190 -16.18 18.38 -12.66
N GLU A 191 -15.92 19.59 -13.13
CA GLU A 191 -14.56 20.06 -13.39
C GLU A 191 -13.72 20.08 -12.10
N LEU A 192 -14.34 20.47 -10.98
CA LEU A 192 -13.66 20.56 -9.69
C LEU A 192 -13.58 19.21 -8.96
N LEU A 193 -14.69 18.47 -8.89
CA LEU A 193 -14.78 17.24 -8.09
C LEU A 193 -14.45 15.98 -8.91
N GLY A 194 -14.25 16.11 -10.22
CA GLY A 194 -13.98 15.00 -11.13
C GLY A 194 -15.23 14.16 -11.45
N PRO A 195 -15.08 12.86 -11.76
CA PRO A 195 -16.19 12.03 -12.24
C PRO A 195 -17.14 11.60 -11.12
N THR A 196 -18.43 11.50 -11.44
CA THR A 196 -19.40 10.73 -10.63
C THR A 196 -19.09 9.25 -10.79
N THR A 197 -19.05 8.49 -9.69
CA THR A 197 -18.68 7.05 -9.73
C THR A 197 -19.75 6.18 -9.09
N PHE A 198 -20.11 5.09 -9.77
CA PHE A 198 -20.99 4.03 -9.26
C PHE A 198 -20.17 2.91 -8.61
N HIS A 199 -20.68 2.33 -7.53
CA HIS A 199 -20.14 1.12 -6.92
C HIS A 199 -21.27 0.26 -6.32
N CYS A 200 -21.07 -1.06 -6.31
CA CYS A 200 -21.90 -2.00 -5.56
C CYS A 200 -21.09 -2.50 -4.36
N GLY A 201 -21.46 -2.07 -3.16
CA GLY A 201 -20.68 -2.33 -1.95
C GLY A 201 -21.01 -3.67 -1.28
N LYS A 202 -22.22 -4.21 -1.49
CA LYS A 202 -22.64 -5.48 -0.91
C LYS A 202 -23.60 -6.19 -1.85
N ILE A 203 -23.37 -7.49 -2.09
CA ILE A 203 -24.29 -8.38 -2.81
C ILE A 203 -24.60 -9.55 -1.89
N ASN A 204 -25.88 -9.88 -1.73
CA ASN A 204 -26.34 -11.06 -0.99
C ASN A 204 -27.31 -11.86 -1.87
N GLY A 205 -27.32 -13.18 -1.71
CA GLY A 205 -28.26 -14.06 -2.39
C GLY A 205 -27.64 -15.41 -2.75
N GLY A 206 -28.51 -16.39 -3.04
CA GLY A 206 -28.13 -17.74 -3.45
C GLY A 206 -28.19 -18.76 -2.33
N VAL A 207 -28.50 -20.01 -2.71
CA VAL A 207 -28.53 -21.18 -1.80
C VAL A 207 -27.41 -22.16 -2.17
N ALA A 208 -27.19 -22.35 -3.47
CA ALA A 208 -26.11 -23.14 -4.04
C ALA A 208 -25.80 -22.63 -5.46
N TYR A 209 -24.63 -22.97 -6.01
CA TYR A 209 -24.18 -22.48 -7.33
C TYR A 209 -25.11 -22.85 -8.49
N ASN A 210 -25.91 -23.91 -8.34
CA ASN A 210 -26.84 -24.43 -9.33
C ASN A 210 -28.31 -24.11 -9.04
N VAL A 211 -28.58 -23.21 -8.10
CA VAL A 211 -29.94 -22.83 -7.68
C VAL A 211 -30.13 -21.33 -7.86
N ILE A 212 -31.15 -20.95 -8.61
CA ILE A 212 -31.58 -19.54 -8.71
C ILE A 212 -31.99 -19.08 -7.32
N ALA A 213 -31.35 -18.00 -6.83
CA ALA A 213 -31.64 -17.44 -5.51
C ALA A 213 -33.13 -17.07 -5.41
N ALA A 214 -33.82 -17.55 -4.36
CA ALA A 214 -35.19 -17.15 -4.08
C ALA A 214 -35.28 -15.65 -3.76
N GLU A 215 -34.24 -15.12 -3.11
CA GLU A 215 -34.05 -13.70 -2.84
C GLU A 215 -32.58 -13.34 -3.06
N ALA A 216 -32.35 -12.19 -3.70
CA ALA A 216 -31.02 -11.58 -3.81
C ALA A 216 -31.16 -10.07 -3.61
N SER A 217 -30.14 -9.44 -3.05
CA SER A 217 -30.09 -7.99 -2.88
C SER A 217 -28.70 -7.43 -3.18
N ALA A 218 -28.67 -6.17 -3.63
CA ALA A 218 -27.45 -5.44 -3.90
C ALA A 218 -27.53 -4.02 -3.34
N LEU A 219 -26.64 -3.68 -2.41
CA LEU A 219 -26.50 -2.34 -1.87
C LEU A 219 -25.52 -1.55 -2.76
N CYS A 220 -26.04 -0.52 -3.41
CA CYS A 220 -25.32 0.29 -4.38
C CYS A 220 -25.16 1.73 -3.88
N GLY A 221 -24.06 2.38 -4.29
CA GLY A 221 -23.78 3.77 -4.00
C GLY A 221 -23.25 4.50 -5.24
N ILE A 222 -23.63 5.76 -5.41
CA ILE A 222 -23.09 6.66 -6.44
C ILE A 222 -22.49 7.88 -5.74
N ARG A 223 -21.18 8.10 -5.89
CA ARG A 223 -20.51 9.33 -5.43
C ARG A 223 -20.80 10.43 -6.43
N VAL A 224 -21.70 11.34 -6.06
CA VAL A 224 -22.27 12.37 -6.92
C VAL A 224 -21.30 13.54 -7.05
N ALA A 225 -20.67 13.70 -8.20
CA ALA A 225 -19.84 14.87 -8.47
C ALA A 225 -20.66 16.04 -9.06
N ALA A 226 -21.75 15.73 -9.76
CA ALA A 226 -22.67 16.70 -10.32
C ALA A 226 -24.07 16.09 -10.52
N GLY A 227 -25.11 16.89 -10.32
CA GLY A 227 -26.43 16.64 -10.89
C GLY A 227 -27.19 15.44 -10.32
N LEU A 228 -27.34 15.38 -8.99
CA LEU A 228 -28.07 14.32 -8.27
C LEU A 228 -29.42 13.95 -8.91
N ALA A 229 -30.26 14.94 -9.24
CA ALA A 229 -31.59 14.68 -9.82
C ALA A 229 -31.52 13.95 -11.17
N SER A 230 -30.50 14.25 -11.99
CA SER A 230 -30.26 13.54 -13.25
C SER A 230 -29.82 12.10 -13.01
N ILE A 231 -29.03 11.85 -11.97
CA ILE A 231 -28.56 10.52 -11.59
C ILE A 231 -29.73 9.67 -11.11
N GLU A 232 -30.56 10.19 -10.19
CA GLU A 232 -31.74 9.47 -9.68
C GLU A 232 -32.70 9.08 -10.81
N LYS A 233 -32.88 9.98 -11.79
CA LYS A 233 -33.68 9.71 -12.99
C LYS A 233 -33.08 8.58 -13.83
N LYS A 234 -31.78 8.65 -14.15
CA LYS A 234 -31.06 7.61 -14.92
C LYS A 234 -31.14 6.23 -14.25
N VAL A 235 -30.90 6.17 -12.94
CA VAL A 235 -31.01 4.91 -12.18
C VAL A 235 -32.44 4.38 -12.22
N SER A 236 -33.44 5.24 -12.00
CA SER A 236 -34.85 4.85 -12.06
C SER A 236 -35.28 4.34 -13.45
N GLU A 237 -34.75 4.93 -14.52
CA GLU A 237 -35.02 4.51 -15.90
C GLU A 237 -34.43 3.14 -16.22
N VAL A 238 -33.22 2.83 -15.73
CA VAL A 238 -32.62 1.49 -15.85
C VAL A 238 -33.46 0.48 -15.09
N VAL A 239 -33.78 0.74 -13.83
CA VAL A 239 -34.56 -0.20 -13.00
C VAL A 239 -35.95 -0.47 -13.59
N ARG A 240 -36.61 0.54 -14.19
CA ARG A 240 -37.92 0.37 -14.85
C ARG A 240 -37.94 -0.64 -16.00
N LYS A 241 -36.79 -0.98 -16.58
CA LYS A 241 -36.69 -2.03 -17.63
C LYS A 241 -36.90 -3.43 -17.06
N TYR A 242 -36.77 -3.59 -15.73
CA TYR A 242 -36.82 -4.85 -15.00
C TYR A 242 -37.95 -4.82 -13.96
N PRO A 243 -39.19 -5.16 -14.35
CA PRO A 243 -40.36 -5.03 -13.49
C PRO A 243 -40.32 -5.92 -12.22
N GLU A 244 -39.48 -6.95 -12.22
CA GLU A 244 -39.25 -7.85 -11.09
C GLU A 244 -38.30 -7.27 -10.02
N ILE A 245 -37.63 -6.15 -10.31
CA ILE A 245 -36.62 -5.57 -9.43
C ILE A 245 -37.20 -4.39 -8.66
N THR A 246 -37.04 -4.42 -7.34
CA THR A 246 -37.45 -3.32 -6.46
C THR A 246 -36.23 -2.49 -6.08
N LEU A 247 -36.29 -1.17 -6.33
CA LEU A 247 -35.32 -0.21 -5.82
C LEU A 247 -35.85 0.45 -4.54
N LYS A 248 -35.04 0.42 -3.49
CA LYS A 248 -35.27 1.13 -2.23
C LYS A 248 -34.18 2.17 -2.04
N LYS A 249 -34.54 3.45 -2.12
CA LYS A 249 -33.62 4.56 -1.80
C LYS A 249 -33.34 4.55 -0.29
N SER A 250 -32.06 4.56 0.08
CA SER A 250 -31.62 4.69 1.47
C SER A 250 -31.48 6.15 1.85
N PHE A 251 -30.59 6.88 1.18
CA PHE A 251 -30.43 8.33 1.34
C PHE A 251 -29.80 8.94 0.09
N ALA A 252 -29.95 10.26 -0.08
CA ALA A 252 -29.22 10.99 -1.10
C ALA A 252 -28.98 12.45 -0.69
N TYR A 253 -27.84 12.99 -1.07
CA TYR A 253 -27.52 14.42 -1.00
C TYR A 253 -26.62 14.82 -2.18
N PRO A 254 -26.75 16.05 -2.68
CA PRO A 254 -25.97 16.52 -3.82
C PRO A 254 -24.51 16.78 -3.43
N GLU A 255 -23.69 17.04 -4.43
CA GLU A 255 -22.39 17.68 -4.24
C GLU A 255 -22.52 19.01 -3.49
N THR A 256 -21.56 19.29 -2.63
CA THR A 256 -21.46 20.60 -1.95
C THR A 256 -20.14 21.24 -2.37
N LEU A 257 -20.23 22.45 -2.90
CA LEU A 257 -19.07 23.26 -3.23
C LEU A 257 -18.86 24.27 -2.12
N LEU A 258 -17.60 24.45 -1.72
CA LEU A 258 -17.22 25.51 -0.80
C LEU A 258 -16.76 26.73 -1.62
N ASP A 259 -17.13 27.91 -1.13
CA ASP A 259 -16.59 29.15 -1.68
C ASP A 259 -15.09 29.20 -1.38
N HIS A 260 -14.28 29.19 -2.43
CA HIS A 260 -12.83 29.09 -2.36
C HIS A 260 -12.12 30.25 -3.07
N GLN A 261 -12.87 31.18 -3.70
CA GLN A 261 -12.29 32.35 -4.35
C GLN A 261 -12.19 33.52 -3.36
N LEU A 262 -11.10 33.53 -2.59
CA LEU A 262 -10.84 34.59 -1.61
C LEU A 262 -10.05 35.75 -2.26
N GLN A 263 -10.73 36.80 -2.71
CA GLN A 263 -10.06 38.03 -3.15
C GLN A 263 -9.57 38.86 -1.95
N GLY A 264 -8.24 38.96 -1.82
CA GLY A 264 -7.61 40.08 -1.13
C GLY A 264 -7.75 40.11 0.40
N LYS A 265 -7.02 39.22 1.09
CA LYS A 265 -6.27 39.47 2.34
C LYS A 265 -5.56 38.18 2.73
N ALA A 266 -4.28 38.30 3.06
CA ALA A 266 -3.43 37.18 3.49
C ALA A 266 -4.11 36.40 4.62
N ILE A 267 -4.44 35.14 4.37
CA ILE A 267 -4.77 34.22 5.45
C ILE A 267 -3.54 33.37 5.73
N LEU A 268 -2.91 33.65 6.87
CA LEU A 268 -1.97 32.77 7.55
C LEU A 268 -2.72 31.50 7.98
N HIS A 269 -2.85 30.52 7.09
CA HIS A 269 -3.13 29.14 7.49
C HIS A 269 -1.78 28.42 7.60
N SER A 270 -1.14 28.58 8.75
CA SER A 270 -0.05 27.71 9.18
C SER A 270 -0.67 26.39 9.63
N PRO A 271 -0.32 25.22 9.06
CA PRO A 271 -0.55 23.96 9.74
C PRO A 271 0.35 23.93 10.98
N LEU A 272 -0.23 24.16 12.16
CA LEU A 272 0.44 23.81 13.42
C LEU A 272 0.11 22.34 13.71
N SER A 273 0.90 21.42 13.16
CA SER A 273 1.04 20.10 13.76
C SER A 273 2.21 20.17 14.75
N TYR A 274 1.93 19.90 16.03
CA TYR A 274 2.99 19.58 16.99
C TYR A 274 3.38 18.12 16.75
N GLN A 275 4.34 17.88 15.86
CA GLN A 275 5.13 16.65 15.90
C GLN A 275 6.32 16.89 16.84
N SER A 276 6.32 16.21 17.98
CA SER A 276 7.49 16.12 18.85
C SER A 276 8.66 15.54 18.07
N VAL A 277 9.74 16.31 18.00
CA VAL A 277 11.06 15.92 17.48
C VAL A 277 11.51 14.61 18.14
N VAL A 278 11.76 13.57 17.33
CA VAL A 278 12.44 12.35 17.78
C VAL A 278 13.90 12.44 17.36
N THR A 279 14.80 12.44 18.33
CA THR A 279 16.24 12.26 18.12
C THR A 279 16.51 10.84 17.65
N ASN A 280 17.16 10.70 16.49
CA ASN A 280 17.65 9.43 15.96
C ASN A 280 18.66 8.78 16.92
N MET A 281 18.33 7.58 17.41
CA MET A 281 19.34 6.59 17.80
C MET A 281 19.41 5.55 16.68
N PRO A 282 20.61 5.12 16.25
CA PRO A 282 20.75 4.09 15.22
C PRO A 282 20.09 2.79 15.69
N ALA A 283 19.19 2.24 14.86
CA ALA A 283 18.49 1.00 15.16
C ALA A 283 19.35 -0.20 14.74
N ASN A 284 19.70 -1.02 15.72
CA ASN A 284 20.46 -2.25 15.51
C ASN A 284 19.49 -3.42 15.22
N LEU A 285 19.59 -4.03 14.03
CA LEU A 285 18.77 -5.20 13.65
C LEU A 285 18.96 -6.40 14.60
N ALA A 286 20.09 -6.47 15.32
CA ALA A 286 20.34 -7.51 16.32
C ALA A 286 19.52 -7.38 17.59
N GLU A 287 18.90 -6.21 17.81
CA GLU A 287 18.17 -5.87 19.04
C GLU A 287 16.67 -5.67 18.80
N ILE A 288 16.13 -6.12 17.65
CA ILE A 288 14.70 -6.02 17.35
C ILE A 288 13.90 -6.73 18.45
N PRO A 289 13.10 -6.00 19.25
CA PRO A 289 12.33 -6.60 20.31
C PRO A 289 11.25 -7.50 19.71
N ALA A 290 11.12 -8.70 20.28
CA ALA A 290 10.01 -9.58 19.95
C ALA A 290 8.69 -8.85 20.31
N HIS A 291 7.77 -8.76 19.35
CA HIS A 291 6.44 -8.28 19.65
C HIS A 291 5.77 -9.29 20.61
N PRO A 292 5.06 -8.85 21.66
CA PRO A 292 4.24 -9.75 22.47
C PRO A 292 3.36 -10.60 21.55
N ARG A 293 3.38 -11.92 21.76
CA ARG A 293 2.56 -12.83 20.96
C ARG A 293 1.11 -12.36 21.06
N ASP A 294 0.47 -12.17 19.92
CA ASP A 294 -0.98 -11.96 19.86
C ASP A 294 -1.68 -13.13 20.58
N GLU A 295 -2.76 -12.84 21.31
CA GLU A 295 -3.40 -13.77 22.25
C GLU A 295 -3.71 -15.14 21.61
N ALA A 296 -4.14 -15.15 20.34
CA ALA A 296 -4.42 -16.36 19.60
C ALA A 296 -3.15 -17.21 19.36
N PHE A 297 -2.00 -16.56 19.10
CA PHE A 297 -0.71 -17.23 18.92
C PHE A 297 -0.06 -17.63 20.25
N ALA A 298 -0.25 -16.84 21.31
CA ALA A 298 0.21 -17.16 22.66
C ALA A 298 -0.46 -18.45 23.18
N ILE A 299 -1.79 -18.50 23.13
CA ILE A 299 -2.58 -19.67 23.52
C ILE A 299 -2.24 -20.89 22.66
N THR A 300 -2.00 -20.70 21.35
CA THR A 300 -1.57 -21.80 20.48
C THR A 300 -0.20 -22.35 20.88
N ALA A 301 0.75 -21.48 21.25
CA ALA A 301 2.07 -21.90 21.69
C ALA A 301 2.04 -22.59 23.07
N ASP A 302 1.22 -22.10 24.00
CA ASP A 302 1.02 -22.72 25.31
C ASP A 302 0.36 -24.10 25.15
N PHE A 303 -0.63 -24.22 24.27
CA PHE A 303 -1.23 -25.49 23.88
C PHE A 303 -0.20 -26.47 23.27
N ILE A 304 0.73 -26.00 22.44
CA ILE A 304 1.81 -26.85 21.89
C ILE A 304 2.73 -27.34 23.02
N ALA A 305 3.09 -26.46 23.96
CA ALA A 305 4.00 -26.76 25.07
C ALA A 305 3.39 -27.67 26.16
N ASP A 306 2.06 -27.68 26.29
CA ASP A 306 1.35 -28.54 27.23
C ASP A 306 1.58 -30.03 26.92
N ARG A 307 1.91 -30.83 27.95
CA ARG A 307 2.19 -32.27 27.82
C ARG A 307 1.01 -33.15 28.22
N ASP A 308 -0.09 -32.58 28.71
CA ASP A 308 -1.27 -33.35 29.07
C ASP A 308 -1.89 -34.00 27.82
N PRO A 309 -2.08 -35.33 27.79
CA PRO A 309 -2.65 -36.02 26.64
C PRO A 309 -4.12 -35.65 26.34
N LYS A 310 -4.80 -34.94 27.25
CA LYS A 310 -6.20 -34.49 27.10
C LYS A 310 -6.33 -33.04 26.66
N LYS A 311 -5.22 -32.35 26.36
CA LYS A 311 -5.27 -30.94 25.93
C LYS A 311 -6.15 -30.75 24.70
N VAL A 312 -6.96 -29.69 24.69
CA VAL A 312 -7.79 -29.29 23.53
C VAL A 312 -7.54 -27.83 23.19
N SER A 313 -7.37 -27.52 21.90
CA SER A 313 -7.11 -26.14 21.44
C SER A 313 -8.37 -25.50 20.88
N LEU A 314 -8.89 -24.49 21.59
CA LEU A 314 -10.02 -23.65 21.18
C LEU A 314 -9.63 -22.17 21.00
N GLY A 315 -8.33 -21.85 21.05
CA GLY A 315 -7.83 -20.47 21.06
C GLY A 315 -7.87 -19.79 19.69
N ALA A 316 -6.94 -20.15 18.80
CA ALA A 316 -6.94 -19.59 17.46
C ALA A 316 -8.11 -20.17 16.63
N GLY A 317 -8.86 -19.30 15.93
CA GLY A 317 -9.93 -19.67 14.99
C GLY A 317 -9.42 -20.35 13.72
N VAL A 318 -8.69 -21.45 13.89
CA VAL A 318 -8.06 -22.25 12.83
C VAL A 318 -8.82 -23.56 12.74
N TYR A 319 -9.33 -23.89 11.56
CA TYR A 319 -10.01 -25.15 11.30
C TYR A 319 -9.09 -26.34 11.60
N ARG A 320 -9.62 -27.39 12.23
CA ARG A 320 -8.90 -28.61 12.63
C ARG A 320 -9.62 -29.84 12.07
N ASP A 321 -8.85 -30.88 11.78
CA ASP A 321 -9.40 -32.18 11.39
C ASP A 321 -9.93 -32.97 12.61
N GLU A 322 -10.44 -34.17 12.36
CA GLU A 322 -11.02 -35.06 13.36
C GLU A 322 -10.00 -35.54 14.40
N ASN A 323 -8.70 -35.32 14.16
CA ASN A 323 -7.60 -35.64 15.06
C ASN A 323 -7.07 -34.41 15.80
N SER A 324 -7.82 -33.29 15.79
CA SER A 324 -7.44 -32.00 16.38
C SER A 324 -6.13 -31.40 15.82
N LYS A 325 -5.67 -31.92 14.68
CA LYS A 325 -4.53 -31.33 13.97
C LYS A 325 -5.04 -30.10 13.23
N PRO A 326 -4.29 -28.98 13.23
CA PRO A 326 -4.62 -27.88 12.34
C PRO A 326 -4.77 -28.42 10.92
N TRP A 327 -5.84 -28.03 10.25
CA TRP A 327 -5.94 -28.22 8.82
C TRP A 327 -5.07 -27.11 8.20
N VAL A 328 -3.77 -27.40 8.11
CA VAL A 328 -2.74 -26.39 7.88
C VAL A 328 -2.94 -25.74 6.52
N LEU A 329 -3.28 -24.44 6.55
CA LEU A 329 -2.98 -23.44 5.53
C LEU A 329 -2.56 -22.10 6.17
N PRO A 330 -1.44 -22.06 6.91
CA PRO A 330 -0.58 -20.86 6.80
C PRO A 330 0.92 -21.18 6.99
N ARG A 331 1.74 -20.63 6.09
CA ARG A 331 3.17 -20.98 5.82
C ARG A 331 3.36 -22.39 5.30
N PHE A 332 3.52 -22.46 3.99
CA PHE A 332 4.04 -23.67 3.39
C PHE A 332 5.57 -23.65 3.51
N GLU A 333 6.08 -24.07 4.67
CA GLU A 333 7.53 -24.14 4.92
C GLU A 333 8.30 -24.92 3.83
N PRO A 334 7.75 -25.99 3.23
CA PRO A 334 8.36 -26.62 2.05
C PRO A 334 8.68 -25.61 0.93
N PHE A 335 7.71 -24.77 0.56
CA PHE A 335 7.93 -23.69 -0.41
C PHE A 335 9.01 -22.70 0.03
N LEU A 336 9.00 -22.24 1.29
CA LEU A 336 9.99 -21.26 1.77
C LEU A 336 11.41 -21.83 1.78
N SER A 337 11.57 -23.12 2.10
CA SER A 337 12.86 -23.80 2.04
C SER A 337 13.38 -23.88 0.60
N VAL A 338 12.57 -24.34 -0.36
CA VAL A 338 13.01 -24.41 -1.77
C VAL A 338 13.23 -23.03 -2.40
N ALA A 339 12.42 -22.03 -2.05
CA ALA A 339 12.59 -20.65 -2.50
C ALA A 339 13.91 -20.05 -2.03
N ARG A 340 14.23 -20.24 -0.73
CA ARG A 340 15.49 -19.83 -0.11
C ARG A 340 16.69 -20.52 -0.74
N GLN A 341 16.62 -21.84 -0.93
CA GLN A 341 17.69 -22.61 -1.54
C GLN A 341 17.94 -22.20 -3.00
N LEU A 342 16.87 -21.87 -3.75
CA LEU A 342 17.00 -21.43 -5.13
C LEU A 342 17.84 -20.15 -5.24
N ILE A 343 17.59 -19.15 -4.37
CA ILE A 343 18.28 -17.85 -4.46
C ILE A 343 19.60 -17.80 -3.69
N LEU A 344 19.72 -18.46 -2.54
CA LEU A 344 20.92 -18.40 -1.69
C LEU A 344 21.85 -19.63 -1.83
N GLY A 345 21.43 -20.64 -2.58
CA GLY A 345 22.14 -21.91 -2.72
C GLY A 345 21.81 -22.89 -1.57
N GLN A 346 22.48 -24.05 -1.56
CA GLN A 346 22.29 -25.00 -0.46
C GLN A 346 22.66 -24.35 0.87
N TYR A 347 21.72 -24.41 1.81
CA TYR A 347 21.84 -23.75 3.10
C TYR A 347 21.36 -24.69 4.21
N ASP A 348 22.06 -24.66 5.34
CA ASP A 348 21.69 -25.42 6.52
C ASP A 348 20.67 -24.65 7.36
N ASP A 349 19.40 -25.05 7.26
CA ASP A 349 18.27 -24.44 7.96
C ASP A 349 18.43 -24.47 9.50
N SER A 350 19.27 -25.37 10.05
CA SER A 350 19.52 -25.50 11.49
C SER A 350 20.31 -24.34 12.12
N ARG A 351 20.92 -23.47 11.30
CA ARG A 351 21.72 -22.31 11.72
C ARG A 351 21.16 -20.96 11.24
N SER A 352 19.89 -20.93 10.84
CA SER A 352 19.35 -19.85 10.00
C SER A 352 19.29 -18.49 10.71
N HIS A 353 20.25 -17.64 10.33
CA HIS A 353 20.16 -16.19 10.45
C HIS A 353 19.33 -15.58 9.31
N ILE A 354 18.55 -16.41 8.61
CA ILE A 354 17.73 -16.03 7.47
C ILE A 354 16.27 -16.23 7.84
N VAL A 355 15.51 -15.14 7.79
CA VAL A 355 14.06 -15.17 7.94
C VAL A 355 13.43 -15.16 6.56
N SER A 356 12.53 -16.10 6.28
CA SER A 356 11.78 -16.13 5.01
C SER A 356 10.29 -16.07 5.26
N VAL A 357 9.58 -15.26 4.48
CA VAL A 357 8.13 -15.10 4.57
C VAL A 357 7.53 -15.11 3.17
N GLN A 358 6.40 -15.79 3.01
CA GLN A 358 5.67 -15.84 1.75
C GLN A 358 4.97 -14.50 1.50
N THR A 359 4.97 -14.03 0.26
CA THR A 359 4.44 -12.71 -0.12
C THR A 359 3.57 -12.77 -1.37
N ILE A 360 2.84 -11.68 -1.65
CA ILE A 360 2.12 -11.48 -2.91
C ILE A 360 3.12 -11.14 -4.03
N SER A 361 3.85 -12.16 -4.47
CA SER A 361 4.92 -12.05 -5.46
C SER A 361 6.04 -11.08 -5.06
N GLY A 362 6.86 -10.67 -6.03
CA GLY A 362 7.95 -9.71 -5.81
C GLY A 362 7.46 -8.32 -5.39
N THR A 363 6.28 -7.90 -5.85
CA THR A 363 5.68 -6.61 -5.41
C THR A 363 5.36 -6.62 -3.93
N GLY A 364 4.71 -7.68 -3.44
CA GLY A 364 4.44 -7.85 -2.02
C GLY A 364 5.71 -8.02 -1.20
N ALA A 365 6.76 -8.63 -1.75
CA ALA A 365 8.05 -8.72 -1.07
C ALA A 365 8.78 -7.38 -0.97
N ASN A 366 8.76 -6.57 -2.05
CA ASN A 366 9.28 -5.21 -2.02
C ASN A 366 8.53 -4.35 -1.00
N HIS A 367 7.20 -4.42 -0.98
CA HIS A 367 6.34 -3.69 -0.03
C HIS A 367 6.63 -4.11 1.42
N LEU A 368 6.58 -5.41 1.70
CA LEU A 368 6.83 -5.94 3.04
C LEU A 368 8.25 -5.59 3.52
N GLY A 369 9.24 -5.68 2.65
CA GLY A 369 10.62 -5.30 2.95
C GLY A 369 10.75 -3.81 3.24
N ALA A 370 10.14 -2.94 2.42
CA ALA A 370 10.14 -1.50 2.64
C ALA A 370 9.46 -1.11 3.97
N ALA A 371 8.28 -1.65 4.25
CA ALA A 371 7.55 -1.42 5.51
C ALA A 371 8.36 -1.90 6.72
N PHE A 372 8.93 -3.10 6.65
CA PHE A 372 9.78 -3.64 7.70
C PHE A 372 11.02 -2.78 7.95
N LEU A 373 11.74 -2.38 6.89
CA LEU A 373 12.94 -1.57 7.03
C LEU A 373 12.61 -0.16 7.54
N ALA A 374 11.51 0.43 7.11
CA ALA A 374 11.05 1.73 7.62
C ALA A 374 10.78 1.71 9.13
N GLU A 375 10.17 0.63 9.65
CA GLU A 375 9.91 0.50 11.08
C GLU A 375 11.15 0.13 11.89
N GLN A 376 11.95 -0.83 11.38
CA GLN A 376 12.99 -1.51 12.17
C GLN A 376 14.39 -0.95 11.94
N LEU A 377 14.75 -0.61 10.70
CA LEU A 377 16.05 -0.02 10.36
C LEU A 377 15.99 1.51 10.38
N LYS A 378 14.84 2.10 10.06
CA LYS A 378 14.61 3.55 9.96
C LYS A 378 15.65 4.26 9.08
N PRO A 379 15.89 3.77 7.85
CA PRO A 379 16.88 4.38 6.96
C PRO A 379 16.48 5.81 6.63
N ARG A 380 17.47 6.70 6.48
CA ARG A 380 17.21 8.08 6.06
C ARG A 380 16.84 8.12 4.60
N HIS A 381 17.56 7.36 3.77
CA HIS A 381 17.33 7.30 2.34
C HIS A 381 17.14 5.88 1.83
N VAL A 382 16.35 5.78 0.76
CA VAL A 382 16.36 4.65 -0.17
C VAL A 382 16.87 5.11 -1.52
N PHE A 383 17.87 4.42 -2.04
CA PHE A 383 18.48 4.68 -3.35
C PHE A 383 17.96 3.70 -4.39
N ILE A 384 17.50 4.25 -5.52
CA ILE A 384 16.87 3.50 -6.62
C ILE A 384 17.63 3.82 -7.93
N SER A 385 17.86 2.82 -8.79
CA SER A 385 18.56 3.06 -10.07
C SER A 385 17.82 4.09 -10.95
N ASP A 386 18.57 4.84 -11.74
CA ASP A 386 18.00 5.72 -12.78
C ASP A 386 18.38 5.22 -14.19
N PRO A 387 17.43 4.66 -14.97
CA PRO A 387 16.02 4.38 -14.62
C PRO A 387 15.87 3.07 -13.83
N THR A 388 14.64 2.75 -13.41
CA THR A 388 14.32 1.50 -12.68
C THR A 388 12.94 0.95 -13.05
N TRP A 389 12.50 -0.13 -12.40
CA TRP A 389 11.12 -0.60 -12.50
C TRP A 389 10.20 0.50 -11.96
N SER A 390 9.24 0.94 -12.79
CA SER A 390 8.41 2.13 -12.53
C SER A 390 7.69 2.12 -11.19
N ASN A 391 7.48 0.95 -10.59
CA ASN A 391 6.76 0.80 -9.33
C ASN A 391 7.64 0.89 -8.07
N HIS A 392 8.98 0.85 -8.16
CA HIS A 392 9.84 0.92 -6.97
C HIS A 392 9.61 2.21 -6.17
N GLY A 393 9.51 3.35 -6.85
CA GLY A 393 9.23 4.64 -6.21
C GLY A 393 7.89 4.63 -5.48
N LEU A 394 6.83 4.13 -6.13
CA LEU A 394 5.49 4.04 -5.54
C LEU A 394 5.44 3.09 -4.34
N VAL A 395 6.10 1.93 -4.41
CA VAL A 395 6.16 0.99 -3.28
C VAL A 395 6.76 1.65 -2.05
N TRP A 396 7.90 2.32 -2.19
CA TRP A 396 8.54 3.02 -1.07
C TRP A 396 7.76 4.25 -0.61
N GLU A 397 7.02 4.91 -1.51
CA GLU A 397 6.11 5.99 -1.15
C GLU A 397 4.98 5.53 -0.24
N ILE A 398 4.36 4.39 -0.55
CA ILE A 398 3.23 3.86 0.21
C ILE A 398 3.69 3.14 1.47
N ALA A 399 4.71 2.29 1.37
CA ALA A 399 5.15 1.44 2.47
C ALA A 399 6.05 2.16 3.49
N ALA A 400 6.73 3.22 3.06
CA ALA A 400 7.76 3.90 3.83
C ALA A 400 7.78 5.42 3.56
N PRO A 401 6.66 6.14 3.75
CA PRO A 401 6.53 7.56 3.36
C PRO A 401 7.55 8.49 4.04
N GLY A 402 8.07 8.12 5.22
CA GLY A 402 9.09 8.87 5.95
C GLY A 402 10.53 8.67 5.45
N VAL A 403 10.77 7.74 4.52
CA VAL A 403 12.11 7.46 3.97
C VAL A 403 12.30 8.26 2.67
N ILE A 404 13.37 9.05 2.60
CA ILE A 404 13.64 9.92 1.45
C ILE A 404 14.10 9.07 0.26
N ARG A 405 13.36 9.12 -0.85
CA ARG A 405 13.71 8.43 -2.09
C ARG A 405 14.75 9.23 -2.88
N LYS A 406 15.90 8.63 -3.17
CA LYS A 406 16.97 9.18 -4.01
C LYS A 406 17.22 8.25 -5.20
N THR A 407 17.82 8.79 -6.26
CA THR A 407 18.27 8.00 -7.41
C THR A 407 19.79 7.91 -7.48
N TYR A 408 20.30 6.88 -8.14
CA TYR A 408 21.71 6.78 -8.54
C TYR A 408 21.83 6.52 -10.05
N PRO A 409 22.82 7.11 -10.75
CA PRO A 409 23.00 6.88 -12.18
C PRO A 409 23.17 5.39 -12.49
N TYR A 410 22.48 4.91 -13.52
CA TYR A 410 22.59 3.51 -13.95
C TYR A 410 22.75 3.39 -15.46
N TYR A 411 21.93 4.09 -16.25
CA TYR A 411 21.99 4.04 -17.71
C TYR A 411 22.67 5.26 -18.30
N LYS A 412 23.73 5.05 -19.09
CA LYS A 412 24.39 6.11 -19.85
C LYS A 412 23.85 6.13 -21.28
N SER A 413 22.98 7.09 -21.59
CA SER A 413 22.30 7.18 -22.90
C SER A 413 23.27 7.33 -24.08
N SER A 414 24.37 8.07 -23.91
CA SER A 414 25.36 8.31 -24.97
C SER A 414 26.10 7.04 -25.41
N THR A 415 26.32 6.09 -24.50
CA THR A 415 27.01 4.82 -24.78
C THR A 415 26.08 3.62 -24.74
N ARG A 416 24.80 3.82 -24.40
CA ARG A 416 23.76 2.80 -24.17
C ARG A 416 24.23 1.67 -23.24
N SER A 417 25.07 2.01 -22.26
CA SER A 417 25.74 1.07 -21.35
C SER A 417 25.46 1.40 -19.88
N LEU A 418 26.00 0.59 -18.96
CA LEU A 418 25.99 0.88 -17.53
C LEU A 418 26.88 2.10 -17.22
N ASP A 419 26.36 3.07 -16.47
CA ASP A 419 27.12 4.18 -15.88
C ASP A 419 27.72 3.78 -14.53
N PHE A 420 28.66 2.83 -14.55
CA PHE A 420 29.20 2.26 -13.32
C PHE A 420 29.98 3.27 -12.48
N GLU A 421 30.69 4.20 -13.14
CA GLU A 421 31.43 5.27 -12.47
C GLU A 421 30.47 6.27 -11.82
N GLY A 422 29.42 6.69 -12.53
CA GLY A 422 28.37 7.55 -11.98
C GLY A 422 27.63 6.91 -10.81
N MET A 423 27.28 5.62 -10.94
CA MET A 423 26.67 4.82 -9.87
C MET A 423 27.52 4.84 -8.61
N THR A 424 28.77 4.38 -8.71
CA THR A 424 29.67 4.21 -7.56
C THR A 424 30.07 5.55 -6.95
N SER A 425 30.36 6.57 -7.76
CA SER A 425 30.70 7.91 -7.27
C SER A 425 29.53 8.57 -6.52
N THR A 426 28.30 8.37 -6.97
CA THR A 426 27.09 8.89 -6.30
C THR A 426 26.87 8.20 -4.97
N LEU A 427 26.97 6.86 -4.91
CA LEU A 427 26.83 6.12 -3.66
C LEU A 427 27.96 6.45 -2.67
N GLU A 428 29.20 6.61 -3.16
CA GLU A 428 30.34 6.97 -2.31
C GLU A 428 30.17 8.37 -1.70
N ARG A 429 29.59 9.32 -2.46
CA ARG A 429 29.39 10.70 -2.02
C ARG A 429 28.14 10.90 -1.16
N ASP A 430 27.00 10.32 -1.57
CA ASP A 430 25.67 10.74 -1.09
C ASP A 430 24.99 9.73 -0.16
N ALA A 431 25.40 8.46 -0.17
CA ALA A 431 24.83 7.43 0.70
C ALA A 431 25.48 7.45 2.09
N GLU A 432 24.67 7.30 3.12
CA GLU A 432 25.07 7.28 4.53
C GLU A 432 24.96 5.85 5.10
N GLU A 433 25.61 5.59 6.24
CA GLU A 433 25.50 4.30 6.94
C GLU A 433 24.02 3.98 7.24
N GLY A 434 23.61 2.74 6.95
CA GLY A 434 22.23 2.29 7.11
C GLY A 434 21.27 2.66 5.99
N ASP A 435 21.68 3.47 5.00
CA ASP A 435 20.84 3.73 3.83
C ASP A 435 20.58 2.44 3.03
N VAL A 436 19.38 2.32 2.49
CA VAL A 436 18.93 1.16 1.72
C VAL A 436 19.18 1.39 0.25
N ILE A 437 19.83 0.45 -0.43
CA ILE A 437 20.05 0.52 -1.88
C ILE A 437 19.30 -0.63 -2.54
N ILE A 438 18.36 -0.30 -3.43
CA ILE A 438 17.64 -1.30 -4.23
C ILE A 438 18.53 -1.72 -5.40
N LEU A 439 18.77 -3.03 -5.53
CA LEU A 439 19.58 -3.65 -6.57
C LEU A 439 18.72 -4.66 -7.34
N HIS A 440 18.77 -4.65 -8.67
CA HIS A 440 18.18 -5.73 -9.47
C HIS A 440 19.16 -6.90 -9.48
N ALA A 441 18.73 -8.08 -9.07
CA ALA A 441 19.62 -9.25 -8.93
C ALA A 441 20.22 -9.69 -10.27
N CYS A 442 19.42 -9.63 -11.33
CA CYS A 442 19.78 -9.86 -12.72
C CYS A 442 18.65 -9.34 -13.64
N ALA A 443 18.93 -9.24 -14.94
CA ALA A 443 18.01 -8.74 -15.98
C ALA A 443 17.34 -7.43 -15.58
N HIS A 444 18.14 -6.40 -15.31
CA HIS A 444 17.66 -5.09 -14.86
C HIS A 444 16.46 -4.57 -15.66
N ASN A 445 15.36 -4.24 -14.97
CA ASN A 445 14.19 -3.64 -15.58
C ASN A 445 14.26 -2.12 -15.36
N PRO A 446 14.35 -1.28 -16.42
CA PRO A 446 13.90 -1.57 -17.79
C PRO A 446 15.00 -1.79 -18.84
N THR A 447 16.27 -1.61 -18.48
CA THR A 447 17.36 -1.44 -19.45
C THR A 447 17.87 -2.76 -20.05
N GLY A 448 17.74 -3.86 -19.32
CA GLY A 448 18.37 -5.14 -19.63
C GLY A 448 19.90 -5.11 -19.49
N ILE A 449 20.48 -4.18 -18.73
CA ILE A 449 21.93 -4.10 -18.55
C ILE A 449 22.26 -4.48 -17.12
N ASP A 450 23.11 -5.48 -16.91
CA ASP A 450 23.57 -5.89 -15.58
C ASP A 450 25.06 -5.57 -15.41
N PRO A 451 25.53 -5.30 -14.17
CA PRO A 451 26.95 -5.18 -13.89
C PRO A 451 27.71 -6.49 -14.17
N SER A 452 28.98 -6.37 -14.57
CA SER A 452 29.89 -7.52 -14.67
C SER A 452 30.18 -8.11 -13.28
N ARG A 453 30.79 -9.30 -13.22
CA ARG A 453 31.19 -9.92 -11.94
C ARG A 453 32.17 -9.05 -11.17
N GLU A 454 33.13 -8.43 -11.86
CA GLU A 454 34.12 -7.53 -11.28
C GLU A 454 33.45 -6.26 -10.73
N GLN A 455 32.44 -5.74 -11.44
CA GLN A 455 31.65 -4.61 -10.99
C GLN A 455 30.78 -4.95 -9.77
N TRP A 456 30.15 -6.12 -9.75
CA TRP A 456 29.41 -6.62 -8.59
C TRP A 456 30.31 -6.83 -7.37
N GLN A 457 31.53 -7.34 -7.56
CA GLN A 457 32.54 -7.46 -6.50
C GLN A 457 32.89 -6.09 -5.91
N ALA A 458 33.15 -5.10 -6.77
CA ALA A 458 33.45 -3.74 -6.33
C ALA A 458 32.26 -3.10 -5.58
N LEU A 459 31.02 -3.35 -6.00
CA LEU A 459 29.82 -2.91 -5.28
C LEU A 459 29.68 -3.59 -3.91
N ALA A 460 29.88 -4.91 -3.82
CA ALA A 460 29.81 -5.62 -2.54
C ALA A 460 30.83 -5.03 -1.53
N GLN A 461 32.03 -4.70 -1.99
CA GLN A 461 33.03 -4.03 -1.15
C GLN A 461 32.60 -2.61 -0.74
N LEU A 462 32.00 -1.83 -1.65
CA LEU A 462 31.45 -0.52 -1.32
C LEU A 462 30.37 -0.62 -0.22
N PHE A 463 29.43 -1.55 -0.34
CA PHE A 463 28.38 -1.78 0.66
C PHE A 463 28.96 -2.16 2.01
N LYS A 464 29.94 -3.08 2.02
CA LYS A 464 30.65 -3.48 3.24
C LYS A 464 31.33 -2.31 3.93
N ARG A 465 32.10 -1.51 3.18
CA ARG A 465 32.85 -0.35 3.70
C ARG A 465 31.93 0.75 4.21
N LYS A 466 30.89 1.10 3.45
CA LYS A 466 29.95 2.19 3.77
C LYS A 466 28.82 1.77 4.70
N ARG A 467 28.73 0.48 5.01
CA ARG A 467 27.69 -0.11 5.85
C ARG A 467 26.28 0.17 5.33
N LEU A 468 26.11 -0.02 4.03
CA LEU A 468 24.83 0.14 3.34
C LEU A 468 23.99 -1.13 3.46
N PHE A 469 22.68 -0.99 3.42
CA PHE A 469 21.75 -2.11 3.43
C PHE A 469 21.39 -2.52 1.99
N ALA A 470 21.67 -3.77 1.62
CA ALA A 470 21.35 -4.29 0.30
C ALA A 470 19.91 -4.81 0.23
N PHE A 471 19.14 -4.31 -0.74
CA PHE A 471 17.81 -4.81 -1.05
C PHE A 471 17.75 -5.31 -2.49
N PHE A 472 17.83 -6.63 -2.67
CA PHE A 472 17.77 -7.25 -3.99
C PHE A 472 16.32 -7.49 -4.44
N ASP A 473 15.94 -6.98 -5.62
CA ASP A 473 14.77 -7.45 -6.36
C ASP A 473 15.19 -8.55 -7.34
N SER A 474 14.69 -9.77 -7.11
CA SER A 474 14.94 -10.95 -7.93
C SER A 474 13.63 -11.44 -8.58
N ALA A 475 13.29 -10.83 -9.70
CA ALA A 475 12.08 -11.16 -10.47
C ALA A 475 12.32 -12.03 -11.72
N TYR A 476 13.59 -12.19 -12.12
CA TYR A 476 13.99 -12.78 -13.41
C TYR A 476 15.06 -13.88 -13.28
N GLN A 477 15.23 -14.47 -12.10
CA GLN A 477 16.19 -15.58 -11.92
C GLN A 477 15.86 -16.75 -12.88
N GLY A 478 16.83 -17.12 -13.72
CA GLY A 478 16.71 -18.10 -14.81
C GLY A 478 16.39 -17.49 -16.18
N PHE A 479 15.99 -16.22 -16.24
CA PHE A 479 15.65 -15.51 -17.48
C PHE A 479 16.78 -14.65 -18.04
N ALA A 480 17.83 -14.36 -17.26
CA ALA A 480 18.97 -13.60 -17.73
C ALA A 480 19.92 -14.50 -18.53
N THR A 481 20.53 -15.48 -17.88
CA THR A 481 21.49 -16.38 -18.53
C THR A 481 20.84 -17.65 -19.08
N GLY A 482 19.69 -18.06 -18.53
CA GLY A 482 19.12 -19.41 -18.71
C GLY A 482 19.55 -20.40 -17.62
N ASP A 483 20.35 -19.93 -16.65
CA ASP A 483 20.88 -20.69 -15.52
C ASP A 483 20.52 -19.95 -14.22
N VAL A 484 19.80 -20.65 -13.34
CA VAL A 484 19.30 -20.07 -12.09
C VAL A 484 20.40 -19.77 -11.07
N ASP A 485 21.51 -20.51 -11.10
CA ASP A 485 22.65 -20.31 -10.21
C ASP A 485 23.53 -19.15 -10.69
N ALA A 486 23.74 -19.04 -12.00
CA ALA A 486 24.43 -17.90 -12.59
C ALA A 486 23.68 -16.60 -12.33
N ASP A 487 22.35 -16.61 -12.44
CA ASP A 487 21.48 -15.46 -12.20
C ASP A 487 21.36 -15.07 -10.71
N ALA A 488 21.68 -15.99 -9.79
CA ALA A 488 21.72 -15.73 -8.34
C ALA A 488 23.09 -15.31 -7.82
N TRP A 489 24.12 -15.30 -8.68
CA TRP A 489 25.50 -15.15 -8.25
C TRP A 489 25.76 -13.84 -7.50
N ALA A 490 25.20 -12.71 -7.95
CA ALA A 490 25.37 -11.41 -7.30
C ALA A 490 24.84 -11.41 -5.86
N VAL A 491 23.65 -11.99 -5.64
CA VAL A 491 23.02 -12.12 -4.31
C VAL A 491 23.89 -12.96 -3.39
N ARG A 492 24.36 -14.12 -3.87
CA ARG A 492 25.20 -15.04 -3.10
C ARG A 492 26.57 -14.42 -2.78
N HIS A 493 27.13 -13.66 -3.71
CA HIS A 493 28.38 -12.95 -3.50
C HIS A 493 28.23 -11.84 -2.43
N PHE A 494 27.15 -11.06 -2.48
CA PHE A 494 26.84 -10.09 -1.42
C PHE A 494 26.65 -10.78 -0.08
N GLN A 495 25.94 -11.91 -0.03
CA GLN A 495 25.81 -12.69 1.20
C GLN A 495 27.18 -13.10 1.76
N GLN A 496 28.10 -13.59 0.94
CA GLN A 496 29.44 -13.94 1.40
C GLN A 496 30.19 -12.71 1.93
N VAL A 497 30.29 -11.66 1.12
CA VAL A 497 31.10 -10.47 1.47
C VAL A 497 30.59 -9.74 2.71
N LEU A 498 29.26 -9.59 2.85
CA LEU A 498 28.64 -8.85 3.94
C LEU A 498 28.57 -9.66 5.25
N PHE A 499 28.57 -11.00 5.17
CA PHE A 499 28.36 -11.88 6.34
C PHE A 499 29.53 -12.85 6.63
N ASP A 500 30.67 -12.73 5.94
CA ASP A 500 31.89 -13.51 6.20
C ASP A 500 32.42 -13.35 7.64
N ALA A 501 32.87 -14.46 8.22
CA ALA A 501 33.17 -14.64 9.65
C ALA A 501 34.34 -13.81 10.21
N ASP A 502 35.20 -13.27 9.35
CA ASP A 502 36.44 -12.58 9.77
C ASP A 502 36.22 -11.12 10.21
N GLY A 503 35.01 -10.59 10.07
CA GLY A 503 34.65 -9.24 10.49
C GLY A 503 33.65 -9.25 11.64
N VAL A 504 34.13 -9.32 12.88
CA VAL A 504 33.32 -8.94 14.05
C VAL A 504 33.12 -7.42 13.99
N SER A 505 32.12 -6.98 13.22
CA SER A 505 31.60 -5.62 13.30
C SER A 505 30.48 -5.61 14.34
N ASP A 506 30.58 -4.73 15.34
CA ASP A 506 29.56 -4.52 16.39
C ASP A 506 28.25 -3.90 15.85
N THR A 507 28.12 -3.74 14.52
CA THR A 507 26.91 -3.24 13.85
C THR A 507 26.50 -4.23 12.75
N PRO A 508 25.29 -4.83 12.80
CA PRO A 508 24.88 -5.83 11.84
C PRO A 508 24.39 -5.15 10.55
N GLN A 509 25.14 -5.31 9.45
CA GLN A 509 24.62 -5.06 8.11
C GLN A 509 23.65 -6.20 7.77
N GLY A 510 22.40 -5.87 7.43
CA GLY A 510 21.43 -6.83 6.91
C GLY A 510 21.31 -6.75 5.39
N MET A 511 20.73 -7.77 4.79
CA MET A 511 20.34 -7.78 3.39
C MET A 511 18.96 -8.40 3.27
N CYS A 512 18.10 -7.86 2.39
CA CYS A 512 16.87 -8.54 2.03
C CYS A 512 16.75 -8.79 0.53
N ILE A 513 15.96 -9.81 0.20
CA ILE A 513 15.73 -10.27 -1.16
C ILE A 513 14.23 -10.41 -1.39
N ALA A 514 13.69 -9.60 -2.31
CA ALA A 514 12.35 -9.72 -2.83
C ALA A 514 12.35 -10.68 -4.03
N GLN A 515 11.90 -11.91 -3.82
CA GLN A 515 11.88 -12.95 -4.85
C GLN A 515 10.48 -13.09 -5.47
N SER A 516 10.40 -13.10 -6.81
CA SER A 516 9.16 -13.35 -7.55
C SER A 516 9.23 -14.65 -8.34
N PHE A 517 8.13 -15.39 -8.37
CA PHE A 517 7.95 -16.57 -9.23
C PHE A 517 7.04 -16.30 -10.45
N ALA A 518 6.68 -15.04 -10.69
CA ALA A 518 5.71 -14.69 -11.73
C ALA A 518 6.22 -14.96 -13.15
N LYS A 519 7.53 -14.79 -13.39
CA LYS A 519 8.13 -14.90 -14.72
C LYS A 519 8.79 -16.25 -14.94
N ASN A 520 9.68 -16.65 -14.03
CA ASN A 520 10.41 -17.92 -14.11
C ASN A 520 9.52 -19.17 -14.04
N PHE A 521 8.34 -19.11 -13.41
CA PHE A 521 7.33 -20.18 -13.46
C PHE A 521 6.10 -19.85 -14.31
N GLY A 522 6.03 -18.65 -14.92
CA GLY A 522 4.83 -18.19 -15.62
C GLY A 522 3.59 -18.00 -14.73
N LEU A 523 3.77 -17.95 -13.40
CA LEU A 523 2.70 -17.84 -12.40
C LEU A 523 2.30 -16.38 -12.13
N TYR A 524 2.03 -15.63 -13.21
CA TYR A 524 1.72 -14.19 -13.13
C TYR A 524 0.51 -13.90 -12.22
N GLY A 525 -0.60 -14.61 -12.42
CA GLY A 525 -1.86 -14.41 -11.71
C GLY A 525 -1.91 -15.05 -10.31
N GLU A 526 -1.11 -16.08 -10.06
CA GLU A 526 -1.07 -16.79 -8.77
C GLU A 526 -0.33 -16.02 -7.66
N ARG A 527 0.40 -14.97 -8.05
CA ARG A 527 1.08 -14.02 -7.14
C ARG A 527 2.04 -14.70 -6.17
N VAL A 528 2.83 -15.66 -6.65
CA VAL A 528 3.80 -16.40 -5.83
C VAL A 528 5.10 -15.60 -5.64
N GLY A 529 5.55 -15.48 -4.39
CA GLY A 529 6.78 -14.77 -4.00
C GLY A 529 7.21 -15.06 -2.57
N ALA A 530 8.44 -14.64 -2.27
CA ALA A 530 9.00 -14.69 -0.94
C ALA A 530 9.86 -13.45 -0.65
N LEU A 531 9.87 -13.01 0.60
CA LEU A 531 10.87 -12.09 1.14
C LEU A 531 11.84 -12.91 1.99
N HIS A 532 13.13 -12.76 1.71
CA HIS A 532 14.20 -13.31 2.54
C HIS A 532 14.96 -12.16 3.21
N LEU A 533 15.11 -12.21 4.52
CA LEU A 533 15.92 -11.28 5.30
C LEU A 533 17.11 -12.04 5.87
N VAL A 534 18.31 -11.68 5.44
CA VAL A 534 19.58 -12.23 5.91
C VAL A 534 20.12 -11.31 7.00
N LEU A 535 20.29 -11.86 8.20
CA LEU A 535 20.82 -11.20 9.38
C LEU A 535 22.22 -11.73 9.68
N PRO A 536 23.03 -11.04 10.48
CA PRO A 536 24.30 -11.62 10.90
C PRO A 536 24.11 -12.86 11.77
N ALA A 537 25.04 -13.81 11.64
CA ALA A 537 24.89 -15.17 12.17
C ALA A 537 24.53 -15.28 13.66
N ARG A 538 24.90 -14.29 14.47
CA ARG A 538 24.62 -14.25 15.92
C ARG A 538 23.30 -13.55 16.29
N THR A 539 22.59 -13.01 15.30
CA THR A 539 21.32 -12.29 15.50
C THR A 539 20.17 -13.27 15.70
N PRO A 540 19.40 -13.16 16.80
CA PRO A 540 18.19 -13.96 16.97
C PRO A 540 17.15 -13.65 15.89
N ALA A 541 16.86 -14.64 15.03
CA ALA A 541 15.91 -14.48 13.92
C ALA A 541 14.45 -14.29 14.39
N LEU A 542 14.11 -14.70 15.61
CA LEU A 542 12.73 -14.71 16.12
C LEU A 542 12.08 -13.32 16.15
N GLY A 543 12.83 -12.28 16.53
CA GLY A 543 12.32 -10.91 16.59
C GLY A 543 11.92 -10.41 15.20
N SER A 544 12.85 -10.47 14.25
CA SER A 544 12.62 -10.11 12.85
C SER A 544 11.48 -10.90 12.22
N GLN A 545 11.44 -12.21 12.47
CA GLN A 545 10.36 -13.08 11.99
C GLN A 545 9.01 -12.65 12.54
N SER A 546 8.90 -12.39 13.84
CA SER A 546 7.66 -11.94 14.46
C SER A 546 7.14 -10.64 13.86
N GLN A 547 8.03 -9.67 13.60
CA GLN A 547 7.63 -8.38 13.04
C GLN A 547 7.18 -8.49 11.58
N LEU A 548 7.89 -9.27 10.75
CA LEU A 548 7.47 -9.53 9.37
C LEU A 548 6.09 -10.20 9.30
N LEU A 549 5.83 -11.16 10.18
CA LEU A 549 4.53 -11.84 10.24
C LEU A 549 3.41 -10.94 10.74
N ARG A 550 3.72 -10.02 11.66
CA ARG A 550 2.78 -8.99 12.11
C ARG A 550 2.32 -8.14 10.94
N LEU A 551 3.26 -7.68 10.10
CA LEU A 551 2.95 -6.91 8.89
C LEU A 551 2.10 -7.72 7.91
N VAL A 552 2.52 -8.96 7.57
CA VAL A 552 1.73 -9.84 6.69
C VAL A 552 0.31 -10.08 7.22
N ARG A 553 0.17 -10.31 8.53
CA ARG A 553 -1.13 -10.52 9.17
C ARG A 553 -2.03 -9.29 9.04
N ALA A 554 -1.47 -8.10 9.22
CA ALA A 554 -2.20 -6.85 9.15
C ALA A 554 -2.63 -6.50 7.71
N GLU A 555 -1.81 -6.81 6.72
CA GLU A 555 -2.06 -6.40 5.33
C GLU A 555 -2.89 -7.40 4.53
N ILE A 556 -2.59 -8.69 4.67
CA ILE A 556 -3.16 -9.73 3.80
C ILE A 556 -3.61 -10.97 4.55
N SER A 557 -3.51 -10.99 5.88
CA SER A 557 -3.66 -12.17 6.74
C SER A 557 -2.62 -13.26 6.46
N ASN A 558 -2.64 -13.84 5.27
CA ASN A 558 -1.78 -14.91 4.79
C ASN A 558 -1.72 -14.88 3.25
N ALA A 559 -0.57 -15.22 2.69
CA ALA A 559 -0.39 -15.25 1.24
C ALA A 559 -1.09 -16.46 0.57
N PRO A 560 -1.45 -16.37 -0.74
CA PRO A 560 -2.13 -17.42 -1.50
C PRO A 560 -1.31 -18.70 -1.61
N LEU A 561 -1.92 -19.84 -1.33
CA LEU A 561 -1.19 -21.10 -1.23
C LEU A 561 -1.00 -21.83 -2.56
N PHE A 562 -1.99 -21.80 -3.45
CA PHE A 562 -2.05 -22.71 -4.60
C PHE A 562 -0.79 -22.65 -5.47
N GLY A 563 -0.37 -21.45 -5.89
CA GLY A 563 0.87 -21.28 -6.62
C GLY A 563 2.14 -21.68 -5.84
N CYS A 564 2.18 -21.52 -4.52
CA CYS A 564 3.31 -22.01 -3.72
C CYS A 564 3.43 -23.53 -3.73
N ARG A 565 2.29 -24.26 -3.73
CA ARG A 565 2.29 -25.72 -3.89
C ARG A 565 2.79 -26.16 -5.26
N ILE A 566 2.52 -25.39 -6.31
CA ILE A 566 3.04 -25.66 -7.65
C ILE A 566 4.57 -25.52 -7.65
N VAL A 567 5.08 -24.40 -7.13
CA VAL A 567 6.53 -24.14 -7.09
C VAL A 567 7.25 -25.20 -6.26
N ASP A 568 6.74 -25.55 -5.07
CA ASP A 568 7.33 -26.61 -4.24
C ASP A 568 7.29 -27.97 -4.93
N THR A 569 6.14 -28.38 -5.49
CA THR A 569 6.02 -29.65 -6.22
C THR A 569 7.08 -29.77 -7.32
N ILE A 570 7.30 -28.69 -8.07
CA ILE A 570 8.28 -28.65 -9.15
C ILE A 570 9.71 -28.68 -8.60
N LEU A 571 10.05 -27.81 -7.63
CA LEU A 571 11.42 -27.66 -7.15
C LEU A 571 11.88 -28.82 -6.26
N SER A 572 10.96 -29.46 -5.54
CA SER A 572 11.24 -30.61 -4.65
C SER A 572 11.29 -31.94 -5.39
N ASN A 573 10.82 -32.00 -6.65
CA ASN A 573 10.90 -33.19 -7.49
C ASN A 573 12.03 -33.03 -8.54
N PRO A 574 13.10 -33.85 -8.51
CA PRO A 574 14.22 -33.72 -9.44
C PRO A 574 13.85 -33.75 -10.92
N GLU A 575 12.88 -34.57 -11.31
CA GLU A 575 12.42 -34.72 -12.70
C GLU A 575 11.68 -33.45 -13.16
N LEU A 576 10.74 -32.96 -12.33
CA LEU A 576 10.00 -31.73 -12.62
C LEU A 576 10.91 -30.50 -12.61
N ARG A 577 11.87 -30.45 -11.67
CA ARG A 577 12.87 -29.38 -11.63
C ARG A 577 13.70 -29.36 -12.91
N THR A 578 14.16 -30.53 -13.36
CA THR A 578 14.93 -30.64 -14.62
C THR A 578 14.10 -30.16 -15.81
N MET A 579 12.82 -30.53 -15.88
CA MET A 579 11.90 -30.07 -16.92
C MET A 579 11.71 -28.55 -16.88
N TRP A 580 11.51 -27.98 -15.70
CA TRP A 580 11.40 -26.54 -15.51
C TRP A 580 12.68 -25.78 -15.91
N GLU A 581 13.86 -26.30 -15.57
CA GLU A 581 15.15 -25.71 -15.99
C GLU A 581 15.30 -25.75 -17.52
N GLN A 582 14.83 -26.82 -18.19
CA GLN A 582 14.78 -26.91 -19.66
C GLN A 582 13.81 -25.89 -20.27
N ASP A 583 12.66 -25.65 -19.63
CA ASP A 583 11.71 -24.61 -20.06
C ASP A 583 12.33 -23.21 -19.93
N LEU A 584 13.07 -22.94 -18.87
CA LEU A 584 13.82 -21.68 -18.71
C LEU A 584 14.86 -21.49 -19.82
N GLN A 585 15.62 -22.53 -20.16
CA GLN A 585 16.57 -22.50 -21.28
C GLN A 585 15.85 -22.28 -22.62
N THR A 586 14.67 -22.88 -22.81
CA THR A 586 13.85 -22.68 -24.01
C THR A 586 13.38 -21.23 -24.12
N MET A 587 12.83 -20.67 -23.04
CA MET A 587 12.32 -19.30 -23.01
C MET A 587 13.43 -18.26 -23.18
N SER A 588 14.51 -18.36 -22.40
CA SER A 588 15.67 -17.45 -22.49
C SER A 588 16.39 -17.60 -23.84
N GLY A 589 16.56 -18.83 -24.33
CA GLY A 589 17.14 -19.11 -25.64
C GLY A 589 16.32 -18.51 -26.78
N ARG A 590 14.98 -18.56 -26.72
CA ARG A 590 14.12 -17.90 -27.70
C ARG A 590 14.30 -16.39 -27.68
N ILE A 591 14.34 -15.76 -26.50
CA ILE A 591 14.55 -14.31 -26.39
C ILE A 591 15.91 -13.90 -26.99
N LYS A 592 16.98 -14.64 -26.70
CA LYS A 592 18.31 -14.42 -27.31
C LYS A 592 18.25 -14.51 -28.83
N ARG A 593 17.57 -15.53 -29.39
CA ARG A 593 17.38 -15.63 -30.85
C ARG A 593 16.61 -14.45 -31.43
N MET A 594 15.56 -13.98 -30.75
CA MET A 594 14.76 -12.84 -31.21
C MET A 594 15.52 -11.51 -31.14
N ARG A 595 16.43 -11.34 -30.16
CA ARG A 595 17.38 -10.21 -30.13
C ARG A 595 18.22 -10.16 -31.39
N SER A 596 18.90 -11.27 -31.69
CA SER A 596 19.74 -11.39 -32.89
C SER A 596 18.95 -11.22 -34.18
N LEU A 597 17.78 -11.84 -34.27
CA LEU A 597 16.94 -11.74 -35.46
C LEU A 597 16.44 -10.31 -35.67
N LEU A 598 15.96 -9.64 -34.61
CA LEU A 598 15.51 -8.25 -34.71
C LEU A 598 16.65 -7.31 -35.13
N ARG A 599 17.83 -7.44 -34.50
CA ARG A 599 19.03 -6.70 -34.90
C ARG A 599 19.34 -6.91 -36.38
N ASN A 600 19.47 -8.16 -36.81
CA ASN A 600 19.81 -8.52 -38.18
C ASN A 600 18.78 -8.02 -39.20
N GLU A 601 17.49 -7.97 -38.85
CA GLU A 601 16.47 -7.42 -39.74
C GLU A 601 16.46 -5.89 -39.78
N ILE A 602 16.73 -5.20 -38.66
CA ILE A 602 16.86 -3.74 -38.62
C ILE A 602 18.07 -3.30 -39.46
N GLU A 603 19.24 -3.89 -39.22
CA GLU A 603 20.52 -3.51 -39.85
C GLU A 603 20.59 -3.82 -41.36
N LYS A 604 19.55 -4.42 -41.96
CA LYS A 604 19.41 -4.54 -43.41
C LYS A 604 19.00 -3.24 -44.09
N TYR A 605 18.38 -2.32 -43.36
CA TYR A 605 17.96 -1.03 -43.89
C TYR A 605 19.12 -0.03 -43.83
N PRO A 606 19.30 0.83 -44.86
CA PRO A 606 20.35 1.84 -44.84
C PRO A 606 20.08 2.89 -43.75
N ASP A 607 21.16 3.47 -43.24
CA ASP A 607 21.17 4.65 -42.34
C ASP A 607 20.48 4.48 -40.97
N VAL A 608 20.17 3.25 -40.54
CA VAL A 608 19.57 2.97 -39.22
C VAL A 608 20.57 2.93 -38.04
N GLY A 609 21.87 2.95 -38.33
CA GLY A 609 22.95 2.91 -37.32
C GLY A 609 23.20 1.53 -36.69
N ASP A 610 23.96 1.52 -35.58
CA ASP A 610 24.31 0.29 -34.83
C ASP A 610 23.22 -0.14 -33.83
N TRP A 611 22.80 -1.41 -33.92
CA TRP A 611 21.81 -2.04 -33.06
C TRP A 611 22.38 -3.22 -32.25
N SER A 612 23.72 -3.35 -32.17
CA SER A 612 24.41 -4.38 -31.38
C SER A 612 23.99 -4.46 -29.90
N HIS A 613 23.56 -3.33 -29.33
CA HIS A 613 23.04 -3.24 -27.97
C HIS A 613 21.83 -4.15 -27.69
N LEU A 614 21.06 -4.55 -28.71
CA LEU A 614 19.97 -5.53 -28.55
C LEU A 614 20.47 -6.89 -28.06
N GLU A 615 21.68 -7.29 -28.47
CA GLU A 615 22.28 -8.57 -28.10
C GLU A 615 23.09 -8.49 -26.81
N SER A 616 23.66 -7.31 -26.49
CA SER A 616 24.39 -7.10 -25.24
C SER A 616 23.46 -6.96 -24.03
N GLN A 617 22.19 -6.57 -24.26
CA GLN A 617 21.17 -6.49 -23.22
C GLN A 617 20.57 -7.88 -22.93
N ILE A 618 20.19 -8.08 -21.66
CA ILE A 618 19.82 -9.34 -21.04
C ILE A 618 18.34 -9.29 -20.59
N GLY A 619 17.71 -10.46 -20.48
CA GLY A 619 16.35 -10.60 -19.96
C GLY A 619 15.26 -10.26 -20.97
N MET A 620 14.06 -9.92 -20.48
CA MET A 620 12.87 -9.75 -21.32
C MET A 620 12.80 -8.42 -22.09
N PHE A 621 13.54 -7.40 -21.63
CA PHE A 621 13.39 -6.03 -22.14
C PHE A 621 14.63 -5.52 -22.85
N SER A 622 14.41 -4.54 -23.71
CA SER A 622 15.48 -3.77 -24.32
C SER A 622 15.15 -2.29 -24.28
N TYR A 623 16.13 -1.47 -23.92
CA TYR A 623 16.08 -0.02 -24.17
C TYR A 623 16.60 0.22 -25.59
N THR A 624 15.67 0.52 -26.51
CA THR A 624 15.94 0.67 -27.95
C THR A 624 16.70 1.95 -28.30
N GLY A 625 16.64 2.96 -27.42
CA GLY A 625 17.18 4.28 -27.69
C GLY A 625 16.33 5.14 -28.64
N LEU A 626 15.14 4.67 -29.04
CA LEU A 626 14.19 5.48 -29.80
C LEU A 626 13.68 6.64 -28.95
N SER A 627 13.52 7.80 -29.57
CA SER A 627 12.93 8.99 -28.94
C SER A 627 11.43 8.80 -28.68
N GLU A 628 10.86 9.60 -27.78
CA GLU A 628 9.43 9.57 -27.50
C GLU A 628 8.61 9.81 -28.79
N GLU A 629 9.04 10.74 -29.64
CA GLU A 629 8.40 11.04 -30.93
C GLU A 629 8.44 9.83 -31.88
N GLN A 630 9.59 9.15 -31.98
CA GLN A 630 9.72 7.92 -32.77
C GLN A 630 8.79 6.81 -32.24
N VAL A 631 8.68 6.65 -30.91
CA VAL A 631 7.79 5.67 -30.28
C VAL A 631 6.32 6.01 -30.56
N LEU A 632 5.92 7.28 -30.48
CA LEU A 632 4.56 7.72 -30.80
C LEU A 632 4.21 7.44 -32.27
N ARG A 633 5.16 7.70 -33.19
CA ARG A 633 4.97 7.38 -34.61
C ARG A 633 4.87 5.88 -34.86
N LEU A 634 5.71 5.06 -34.21
CA LEU A 634 5.59 3.60 -34.27
C LEU A 634 4.18 3.12 -33.87
N ARG A 635 3.59 3.74 -32.85
CA ARG A 635 2.24 3.43 -32.39
C ARG A 635 1.16 3.87 -33.38
N GLU A 636 1.23 5.10 -33.85
CA GLU A 636 0.16 5.74 -34.62
C GLU A 636 0.14 5.32 -36.08
N VAL A 637 1.31 5.12 -36.68
CA VAL A 637 1.45 4.77 -38.10
C VAL A 637 1.61 3.28 -38.31
N HIS A 638 2.42 2.62 -37.45
CA HIS A 638 2.83 1.24 -37.66
C HIS A 638 2.15 0.25 -36.70
N HIS A 639 1.35 0.73 -35.75
CA HIS A 639 0.69 -0.07 -34.71
C HIS A 639 1.66 -0.95 -33.90
N VAL A 640 2.90 -0.47 -33.71
CA VAL A 640 3.92 -1.12 -32.88
C VAL A 640 4.00 -0.38 -31.54
N TYR A 641 3.68 -1.07 -30.45
CA TYR A 641 3.52 -0.46 -29.12
C TYR A 641 4.73 -0.75 -28.23
N LEU A 642 5.39 0.31 -27.76
CA LEU A 642 6.47 0.28 -26.78
C LEU A 642 6.16 1.29 -25.67
N MET A 643 6.92 1.25 -24.57
CA MET A 643 6.86 2.34 -23.59
C MET A 643 7.46 3.61 -24.19
N LEU A 644 6.93 4.78 -23.80
CA LEU A 644 7.39 6.10 -24.30
C LEU A 644 8.88 6.36 -24.08
N ASN A 645 9.48 5.73 -23.07
CA ASN A 645 10.92 5.79 -22.82
C ASN A 645 11.77 4.84 -23.69
N GLY A 646 11.19 4.27 -24.75
CA GLY A 646 11.87 3.37 -25.68
C GLY A 646 12.04 1.93 -25.19
N ARG A 647 11.44 1.53 -24.06
CA ARG A 647 11.48 0.14 -23.57
C ARG A 647 10.62 -0.78 -24.44
N ALA A 648 11.26 -1.77 -25.08
CA ALA A 648 10.62 -2.86 -25.79
C ALA A 648 10.55 -4.14 -24.93
N SER A 649 9.46 -4.91 -25.06
CA SER A 649 9.42 -6.30 -24.58
C SER A 649 9.76 -7.23 -25.73
N LEU A 650 10.93 -7.86 -25.68
CA LEU A 650 11.37 -8.75 -26.76
C LEU A 650 10.65 -10.10 -26.77
N SER A 651 9.91 -10.40 -25.71
CA SER A 651 8.99 -11.54 -25.73
C SER A 651 7.90 -11.41 -26.81
N GLY A 652 7.53 -10.19 -27.22
CA GLY A 652 6.53 -9.94 -28.27
C GLY A 652 7.07 -10.13 -29.69
N VAL A 653 8.39 -10.24 -29.87
CA VAL A 653 9.03 -10.46 -31.17
C VAL A 653 8.99 -11.96 -31.50
N ASN A 654 8.65 -12.27 -32.75
CA ASN A 654 8.63 -13.62 -33.30
C ASN A 654 8.97 -13.59 -34.81
N GLU A 655 9.22 -14.75 -35.40
CA GLU A 655 9.61 -14.88 -36.81
C GLU A 655 8.55 -14.32 -37.79
N GLY A 656 7.28 -14.31 -37.38
CA GLY A 656 6.17 -13.78 -38.18
C GLY A 656 6.07 -12.25 -38.19
N ASN A 657 6.55 -11.56 -37.15
CA ASN A 657 6.43 -10.10 -37.04
C ASN A 657 7.77 -9.34 -37.11
N VAL A 658 8.91 -10.00 -36.93
CA VAL A 658 10.22 -9.35 -36.81
C VAL A 658 10.58 -8.46 -38.01
N LYS A 659 10.25 -8.89 -39.24
CA LYS A 659 10.48 -8.10 -40.46
C LYS A 659 9.63 -6.84 -40.52
N SER A 660 8.37 -6.93 -40.08
CA SER A 660 7.46 -5.79 -40.01
C SER A 660 7.91 -4.79 -38.95
N ILE A 661 8.39 -5.27 -37.80
CA ILE A 661 8.93 -4.42 -36.73
C ILE A 661 10.19 -3.70 -37.23
N ALA A 662 11.11 -4.41 -37.88
CA ALA A 662 12.32 -3.81 -38.43
C ALA A 662 12.04 -2.74 -39.49
N ALA A 663 11.07 -2.99 -40.39
CA ALA A 663 10.63 -2.01 -41.38
C ALA A 663 10.06 -0.74 -40.72
N ALA A 664 9.22 -0.90 -39.69
CA ALA A 664 8.64 0.21 -38.94
C ALA A 664 9.71 1.02 -38.19
N ILE A 665 10.68 0.36 -37.55
CA ILE A 665 11.80 1.02 -36.88
C ILE A 665 12.63 1.84 -37.89
N SER A 666 12.91 1.27 -39.06
CA SER A 666 13.61 1.97 -40.13
C SER A 666 12.86 3.23 -40.58
N ASP A 667 11.54 3.13 -40.85
CA ASP A 667 10.71 4.28 -41.25
C ASP A 667 10.77 5.43 -40.24
N VAL A 668 10.64 5.14 -38.94
CA VAL A 668 10.62 6.20 -37.93
C VAL A 668 11.99 6.84 -37.69
N ILE A 669 13.09 6.11 -37.93
CA ILE A 669 14.45 6.67 -37.88
C ILE A 669 14.66 7.62 -39.06
N GLN A 670 14.27 7.18 -40.27
CA GLN A 670 14.46 7.96 -41.51
C GLN A 670 13.50 9.15 -41.62
N TYR A 671 12.35 9.13 -40.93
CA TYR A 671 11.40 10.24 -40.94
C TYR A 671 11.96 11.53 -40.29
N GLN A 672 13.01 11.41 -39.45
CA GLN A 672 13.63 12.55 -38.76
C GLN A 672 15.03 12.92 -39.29
N SER A 673 15.53 12.22 -40.31
CA SER A 673 16.84 12.50 -40.95
C SER A 673 16.74 13.47 -42.12
#